data_AF-A0A4V3UYM5-F1
#
_entry.id   AF-A0A4V3UYM5-F1
#
_cell.length_a   1.000
_cell.length_b   1.000
_cell.length_c   1.000
_cell.angle_alpha   90.00
_cell.angle_beta   90.00
_cell.angle_gamma   90.00
#
_symmetry.space_group_name_H-M   'P 1'
#
loop_
_entity.id
_entity.type
_entity.pdbx_description
1 polymer ?
#
loop_
_entity_poly.entity_id
_entity_poly.type
_entity_poly.pdbx_seq_one_letter_code
_entity_poly.pdbx_strand_id
1 'polypeptide(L)'
;MLVSDPSQAIIASTYVDGVGQGDVTLDPGLPAPDESASLWRASRSGEEHPNELIPISGRGKTKEQSIWILHSAEENPEAESGVFLGEPTKAPGGVLQSAYGTGTVKLGSQVLRIATGQDAESEHISMIAIGETLSRWTVSTGQVFLGHPIVMGAEGDVPMRDLGNALHRNAVSNRLGAEIFEWREDGVALGRIRAIVFPAQLNIRMQEKGPGVLSVSVSGVPLSWHVALRAGNISDELAVSRTGDADLSISVSEADVGLVQIRFSEPASGKSIELSAPWPSERAEIVMPSGNRLVKDHDVSVHNLDGWRAIFPMRGGTIRLRMGNGGSAVSFAASDSTRLNIHADMVRQLLSLAGPDARINIRAVLNEQTARLNLRTYDWTSEVAGPFLHLGHGACSLHAVNLENPTEVSHLDAVSRVDLAGWLGEEDGLWFIQGKSDQRGVMRPSVWAPRPRPFSKREERIGSYEMAWQRALSDPDDSMWDDFWTLVTNVRLGGDASSLDQVTALGNCPEAAVALLFRKPKIEIAEVLELEAEAPFWWPAIPLKAWKTGIRNAKQYFSFIMREHKAFNESQIQELIGQAIARQAGQILLLRPELKAHIGIALAEVEMLPIALNEADAPIPLAVPNPMKKLEASAQEAARRFDMLPFGTSSIRAGHSVIAPQLSEQVRPLLDAPVKVAEAVCGLKPKPSLNEFLQLFALRAADPVWFDEALPAAIVMTMETHS
;
A
#
# COMPACT_ATOMS: atom_id res chain seq x y z
N MET A 1 7.17 -2.08 4.88
CA MET A 1 7.69 -0.71 4.73
C MET A 1 6.50 0.23 4.43
N LEU A 2 5.83 0.70 5.48
CA LEU A 2 4.87 1.82 5.45
C LEU A 2 5.27 2.78 6.57
N VAL A 3 6.50 3.29 6.52
CA VAL A 3 6.84 4.50 7.27
C VAL A 3 6.34 5.65 6.40
N SER A 4 5.06 6.00 6.53
CA SER A 4 4.57 7.26 6.01
C SER A 4 5.32 8.36 6.77
N ASP A 5 6.01 9.24 6.05
CA ASP A 5 6.48 10.51 6.59
C ASP A 5 5.30 11.16 7.34
N PRO A 6 5.42 11.45 8.65
CA PRO A 6 4.31 11.96 9.45
C PRO A 6 3.72 13.25 8.90
N SER A 7 4.51 14.03 8.15
CA SER A 7 4.06 15.28 7.53
C SER A 7 3.24 15.09 6.25
N GLN A 8 3.12 13.85 5.75
CA GLN A 8 2.36 13.53 4.55
C GLN A 8 0.93 13.16 4.91
N ALA A 9 -0.02 13.85 4.27
CA ALA A 9 -1.41 13.48 4.33
C ALA A 9 -1.64 12.07 3.75
N ILE A 10 -2.44 11.27 4.45
CA ILE A 10 -3.06 10.08 3.88
C ILE A 10 -4.18 10.56 2.97
N ILE A 11 -3.92 10.45 1.68
CA ILE A 11 -4.87 10.83 0.64
C ILE A 11 -5.32 9.54 -0.02
N ALA A 12 -6.57 9.16 0.25
CA ALA A 12 -7.21 8.06 -0.44
C ALA A 12 -7.93 8.59 -1.66
N SER A 13 -7.85 7.88 -2.77
CA SER A 13 -8.78 8.17 -3.86
C SER A 13 -10.17 7.72 -3.44
N THR A 14 -11.13 8.63 -3.58
CA THR A 14 -12.55 8.30 -3.44
C THR A 14 -13.02 7.56 -4.66
N TYR A 15 -13.73 6.48 -4.40
CA TYR A 15 -14.47 5.75 -5.40
C TYR A 15 -15.94 5.80 -5.04
N VAL A 16 -16.77 6.11 -6.03
CA VAL A 16 -18.20 5.81 -5.99
C VAL A 16 -18.41 4.82 -7.12
N ASP A 17 -18.85 3.62 -6.77
CA ASP A 17 -19.19 2.56 -7.73
C ASP A 17 -18.04 2.21 -8.69
N GLY A 18 -16.80 2.16 -8.18
CA GLY A 18 -15.58 1.85 -8.93
C GLY A 18 -15.04 3.00 -9.78
N VAL A 19 -15.72 4.16 -9.79
CA VAL A 19 -15.29 5.37 -10.49
C VAL A 19 -14.53 6.26 -9.52
N GLY A 20 -13.28 6.60 -9.86
CA GLY A 20 -12.48 7.56 -9.10
C GLY A 20 -13.12 8.96 -9.15
N GLN A 21 -13.73 9.38 -8.05
CA GLN A 21 -14.37 10.69 -7.89
C GLN A 21 -13.36 11.81 -7.57
N GLY A 22 -12.12 11.43 -7.27
CA GLY A 22 -11.05 12.35 -6.90
C GLY A 22 -10.29 11.83 -5.68
N ASP A 23 -9.47 12.69 -5.11
CA ASP A 23 -8.71 12.42 -3.89
C ASP A 23 -9.50 12.96 -2.67
N VAL A 24 -9.65 12.15 -1.61
CA VAL A 24 -10.03 12.60 -0.28
C VAL A 24 -8.85 12.47 0.66
N THR A 25 -8.62 13.53 1.41
CA THR A 25 -7.66 13.52 2.50
C THR A 25 -8.30 12.85 3.71
N LEU A 26 -7.90 11.61 4.00
CA LEU A 26 -8.37 10.85 5.17
C LEU A 26 -7.67 11.31 6.45
N ASP A 27 -6.40 11.65 6.33
CA ASP A 27 -5.59 12.26 7.38
C ASP A 27 -4.80 13.39 6.72
N PRO A 28 -4.94 14.65 7.13
CA PRO A 28 -4.21 15.75 6.51
C PRO A 28 -2.73 15.81 6.96
N GLY A 29 -2.28 14.78 7.69
CA GLY A 29 -0.92 14.60 8.15
C GLY A 29 -0.76 15.10 9.58
N LEU A 30 0.18 14.49 10.29
CA LEU A 30 0.67 15.04 11.54
C LEU A 30 1.44 16.34 11.26
N PRO A 31 1.44 17.30 12.19
CA PRO A 31 2.32 18.46 12.10
C PRO A 31 3.79 18.03 11.92
N ALA A 32 4.55 18.80 11.15
CA ALA A 32 5.99 18.58 11.05
C ALA A 32 6.67 18.82 12.42
N PRO A 33 7.84 18.22 12.70
CA PRO A 33 8.48 18.35 14.03
C PRO A 33 8.85 19.79 14.42
N ASP A 34 9.08 20.67 13.44
CA ASP A 34 9.29 22.10 13.62
C ASP A 34 7.99 22.90 13.86
N GLU A 35 6.83 22.31 13.54
CA GLU A 35 5.51 22.89 13.79
C GLU A 35 4.92 22.39 15.13
N SER A 36 5.10 21.10 15.48
CA SER A 36 4.72 20.53 16.77
C SER A 36 5.41 19.20 17.06
N ALA A 37 5.69 18.93 18.34
CA ALA A 37 6.18 17.63 18.78
C ALA A 37 5.09 16.54 18.75
N SER A 38 5.51 15.29 18.57
CA SER A 38 4.65 14.10 18.51
C SER A 38 5.22 12.93 19.32
N LEU A 39 4.34 12.04 19.80
CA LEU A 39 4.69 10.85 20.59
C LEU A 39 4.53 9.59 19.74
N TRP A 40 5.47 8.67 19.90
CA TRP A 40 5.57 7.45 19.13
C TRP A 40 5.93 6.26 20.02
N ARG A 41 5.53 5.06 19.62
CA ARG A 41 6.00 3.80 20.22
C ARG A 41 6.53 2.86 19.16
N ALA A 42 7.32 1.87 19.55
CA ALA A 42 7.72 0.78 18.67
C ALA A 42 6.49 0.05 18.12
N SER A 43 6.53 -0.33 16.84
CA SER A 43 5.49 -1.18 16.26
C SER A 43 5.51 -2.59 16.87
N ARG A 44 6.71 -3.05 17.28
CA ARG A 44 6.96 -4.35 17.91
C ARG A 44 7.47 -4.18 19.35
N SER A 45 6.96 -5.02 20.24
CA SER A 45 7.26 -4.94 21.68
C SER A 45 8.69 -5.39 22.00
N GLY A 46 9.35 -4.69 22.92
CA GLY A 46 10.68 -5.08 23.42
C GLY A 46 11.87 -4.72 22.53
N GLU A 47 11.68 -3.92 21.48
CA GLU A 47 12.77 -3.42 20.63
C GLU A 47 13.47 -2.20 21.28
N GLU A 48 14.76 -2.31 21.57
CA GLU A 48 15.59 -1.20 22.09
C GLU A 48 15.91 -0.16 20.99
N HIS A 49 16.01 -0.64 19.74
CA HIS A 49 16.22 0.18 18.54
C HIS A 49 15.16 -0.19 17.49
N PRO A 50 13.94 0.37 17.59
CA PRO A 50 12.86 -0.04 16.71
C PRO A 50 13.11 0.41 15.28
N ASN A 51 12.86 -0.50 14.34
CA ASN A 51 12.92 -0.19 12.90
C ASN A 51 11.67 0.55 12.41
N GLU A 52 10.59 0.55 13.20
CA GLU A 52 9.33 1.17 12.87
C GLU A 52 8.64 1.72 14.12
N LEU A 53 8.10 2.92 13.99
CA LEU A 53 7.43 3.66 15.05
C LEU A 53 5.99 3.99 14.62
N ILE A 54 5.06 3.86 15.57
CA ILE A 54 3.63 4.15 15.40
C ILE A 54 3.26 5.34 16.29
N PRO A 55 2.51 6.34 15.78
CA PRO A 55 2.11 7.48 16.59
C PRO A 55 1.15 7.05 17.69
N ILE A 56 1.25 7.68 18.86
CA ILE A 56 0.36 7.44 20.00
C ILE A 56 -0.29 8.74 20.47
N SER A 57 -1.39 8.60 21.20
CA SER A 57 -2.09 9.76 21.75
C SER A 57 -1.22 10.56 22.72
N GLY A 58 -1.51 11.86 22.85
CA GLY A 58 -0.79 12.75 23.76
C GLY A 58 -0.98 12.45 25.26
N ARG A 59 -1.75 11.41 25.60
CA ARG A 59 -1.77 10.81 26.95
C ARG A 59 -0.49 10.02 27.26
N GLY A 60 0.22 9.55 26.22
CA GLY A 60 1.53 8.90 26.30
C GLY A 60 1.61 7.67 27.21
N LYS A 61 0.48 7.01 27.44
CA LYS A 61 0.38 5.79 28.23
C LYS A 61 0.66 4.59 27.32
N THR A 62 1.64 3.77 27.68
CA THR A 62 1.99 2.56 26.92
C THR A 62 2.44 1.42 27.84
N LYS A 63 2.29 0.18 27.34
CA LYS A 63 2.88 -1.01 27.94
C LYS A 63 4.39 -1.10 27.71
N GLU A 64 4.89 -0.45 26.65
CA GLU A 64 6.29 -0.46 26.29
C GLU A 64 7.15 0.22 27.34
N GLN A 65 8.43 -0.19 27.43
CA GLN A 65 9.37 0.38 28.39
C GLN A 65 9.76 1.82 28.04
N SER A 66 9.73 2.15 26.75
CA SER A 66 10.08 3.45 26.20
C SER A 66 9.05 3.93 25.19
N ILE A 67 8.94 5.25 25.08
CA ILE A 67 8.31 5.94 23.95
C ILE A 67 9.35 6.84 23.28
N TRP A 68 9.04 7.35 22.09
CA TRP A 68 9.90 8.26 21.36
C TRP A 68 9.17 9.58 21.12
N ILE A 69 9.87 10.67 21.36
CA ILE A 69 9.40 12.04 21.14
C ILE A 69 10.09 12.54 19.88
N LEU A 70 9.31 12.88 18.86
CA LEU A 70 9.81 13.54 17.65
C LEU A 70 9.53 15.04 17.76
N HIS A 71 10.57 15.87 17.75
CA HIS A 71 10.48 17.32 17.93
C HIS A 71 11.53 18.10 17.11
N SER A 72 11.42 19.42 17.10
CA SER A 72 12.39 20.30 16.43
C SER A 72 13.79 20.19 17.04
N ALA A 73 14.82 20.25 16.22
CA ALA A 73 16.21 20.32 16.68
C ALA A 73 16.53 21.62 17.45
N GLU A 74 15.69 22.65 17.32
CA GLU A 74 15.86 23.94 18.02
C GLU A 74 15.25 23.94 19.43
N GLU A 75 14.42 22.93 19.76
CA GLU A 75 13.78 22.82 21.07
C GLU A 75 14.53 21.83 21.97
N ASN A 76 14.73 22.22 23.24
CA ASN A 76 15.27 21.34 24.27
C ASN A 76 14.14 20.87 25.19
N PRO A 77 13.86 19.56 25.27
CA PRO A 77 12.82 19.04 26.15
C PRO A 77 13.21 19.15 27.62
N GLU A 78 12.31 19.70 28.43
CA GLU A 78 12.42 19.75 29.89
C GLU A 78 11.56 18.64 30.50
N ALA A 79 12.21 17.59 31.01
CA ALA A 79 11.53 16.48 31.69
C ALA A 79 11.29 16.78 33.18
N GLU A 80 10.08 16.49 33.66
CA GLU A 80 9.78 16.50 35.09
C GLU A 80 10.44 15.33 35.83
N SER A 81 10.53 15.45 37.16
CA SER A 81 11.04 14.37 38.02
C SER A 81 10.21 13.09 37.81
N GLY A 82 10.89 12.00 37.43
CA GLY A 82 10.25 10.71 37.13
C GLY A 82 10.23 10.35 35.65
N VAL A 83 10.65 11.25 34.76
CA VAL A 83 10.88 10.99 33.34
C VAL A 83 12.37 11.11 33.02
N PHE A 84 12.88 10.16 32.25
CA PHE A 84 14.25 10.15 31.75
C PHE A 84 14.24 10.22 30.23
N LEU A 85 15.10 11.08 29.67
CA LEU A 85 15.26 11.25 28.23
C LEU A 85 16.58 10.60 27.78
N GLY A 86 16.55 9.87 26.68
CA GLY A 86 17.72 9.30 26.02
C GLY A 86 18.49 10.33 25.21
N GLU A 87 19.52 9.88 24.48
CA GLU A 87 20.27 10.76 23.58
C GLU A 87 19.44 11.12 22.33
N PRO A 88 19.47 12.39 21.88
CA PRO A 88 18.80 12.81 20.66
C PRO A 88 19.43 12.17 19.42
N THR A 89 18.60 11.59 18.56
CA THR A 89 19.01 11.01 17.27
C THR A 89 18.36 11.77 16.12
N LYS A 90 19.10 11.99 15.03
CA LYS A 90 18.57 12.69 13.85
C LYS A 90 17.43 11.90 13.22
N ALA A 91 16.32 12.56 12.92
CA ALA A 91 15.15 11.98 12.26
C ALA A 91 14.66 12.86 11.11
N PRO A 92 13.78 12.35 10.22
CA PRO A 92 13.16 13.18 9.18
C PRO A 92 12.47 14.40 9.79
N GLY A 93 12.88 15.60 9.35
CA GLY A 93 12.29 16.87 9.80
C GLY A 93 12.65 17.32 11.23
N GLY A 94 13.44 16.54 11.99
CA GLY A 94 13.73 16.92 13.39
C GLY A 94 14.66 15.96 14.12
N VAL A 95 14.41 15.81 15.42
CA VAL A 95 15.16 14.98 16.35
C VAL A 95 14.20 14.03 17.05
N LEU A 96 14.62 12.77 17.13
CA LEU A 96 13.92 11.72 17.85
C LEU A 96 14.67 11.42 19.15
N GLN A 97 13.96 11.47 20.27
CA GLN A 97 14.55 11.22 21.59
C GLN A 97 13.68 10.22 22.35
N SER A 98 14.28 9.15 22.88
CA SER A 98 13.54 8.19 23.70
C SER A 98 13.21 8.78 25.06
N ALA A 99 12.07 8.38 25.64
CA ALA A 99 11.63 8.79 26.96
C ALA A 99 11.06 7.57 27.71
N TYR A 100 11.38 7.46 29.00
CA TYR A 100 10.86 6.41 29.88
C TYR A 100 10.53 6.94 31.28
N GLY A 101 9.60 6.29 31.96
CA GLY A 101 9.13 6.65 33.30
C GLY A 101 7.70 7.20 33.31
N THR A 102 7.40 8.03 34.31
CA THR A 102 6.06 8.62 34.49
C THR A 102 6.18 10.08 34.91
N GLY A 103 5.54 10.98 34.14
CA GLY A 103 5.56 12.42 34.38
C GLY A 103 5.23 13.20 33.11
N THR A 104 5.70 14.45 33.00
CA THR A 104 5.52 15.25 31.78
C THR A 104 6.84 15.74 31.21
N VAL A 105 6.85 15.99 29.90
CA VAL A 105 7.94 16.64 29.17
C VAL A 105 7.40 17.92 28.58
N LYS A 106 8.09 19.03 28.82
CA LYS A 106 7.76 20.35 28.27
C LYS A 106 8.67 20.67 27.10
N LEU A 107 8.07 21.07 25.98
CA LEU A 107 8.74 21.48 24.74
C LEU A 107 8.14 22.81 24.31
N GLY A 108 8.82 23.91 24.61
CA GLY A 108 8.27 25.26 24.41
C GLY A 108 6.93 25.44 25.16
N SER A 109 5.85 25.69 24.42
CA SER A 109 4.48 25.80 24.98
C SER A 109 3.74 24.47 25.09
N GLN A 110 4.36 23.37 24.66
CA GLN A 110 3.75 22.04 24.62
C GLN A 110 4.05 21.25 25.89
N VAL A 111 3.05 20.49 26.35
CA VAL A 111 3.19 19.56 27.47
C VAL A 111 2.78 18.17 26.99
N LEU A 112 3.71 17.23 27.06
CA LEU A 112 3.50 15.84 26.69
C LEU A 112 3.49 14.99 27.96
N ARG A 113 2.47 14.13 28.12
CA ARG A 113 2.45 13.17 29.23
C ARG A 113 3.23 11.92 28.83
N ILE A 114 4.00 11.39 29.77
CA ILE A 114 4.80 10.17 29.61
C ILE A 114 4.35 9.20 30.69
N ALA A 115 3.96 7.99 30.32
CA ALA A 115 3.67 6.91 31.25
C ALA A 115 4.02 5.56 30.58
N THR A 116 5.25 5.09 30.79
CA THR A 116 5.75 3.83 30.22
C THR A 116 5.60 2.66 31.21
N GLY A 117 5.65 1.41 30.71
CA GLY A 117 5.55 0.20 31.54
C GLY A 117 4.20 0.01 32.24
N GLN A 118 3.10 0.48 31.63
CA GLN A 118 1.77 0.45 32.22
C GLN A 118 1.03 -0.86 31.91
N ASP A 119 -0.01 -1.21 32.69
CA ASP A 119 -0.82 -2.42 32.44
C ASP A 119 -1.71 -2.31 31.19
N ALA A 120 -1.91 -1.09 30.67
CA ALA A 120 -2.78 -0.79 29.54
C ALA A 120 -2.20 0.34 28.69
N GLU A 121 -2.41 0.28 27.38
CA GLU A 121 -2.09 1.37 26.46
C GLU A 121 -3.17 2.45 26.51
N SER A 122 -2.82 3.66 26.11
CA SER A 122 -3.82 4.63 25.69
C SER A 122 -4.57 4.12 24.47
N GLU A 123 -5.87 4.42 24.40
CA GLU A 123 -6.64 4.24 23.19
C GLU A 123 -6.06 5.08 22.03
N HIS A 124 -6.19 4.54 20.82
CA HIS A 124 -5.79 5.24 19.59
C HIS A 124 -6.67 6.47 19.38
N ILE A 125 -6.06 7.58 18.97
CA ILE A 125 -6.79 8.81 18.64
C ILE A 125 -6.82 8.97 17.13
N SER A 126 -8.04 8.99 16.57
CA SER A 126 -8.26 9.26 15.15
C SER A 126 -8.91 10.63 14.99
N MET A 127 -8.43 11.43 14.04
CA MET A 127 -8.98 12.75 13.72
C MET A 127 -9.08 12.93 12.20
N ILE A 128 -10.14 13.59 11.72
CA ILE A 128 -10.33 13.90 10.30
C ILE A 128 -10.91 15.31 10.13
N ALA A 129 -10.45 16.04 9.11
CA ALA A 129 -10.99 17.33 8.72
C ALA A 129 -11.89 17.19 7.48
N ILE A 130 -13.11 17.75 7.54
CA ILE A 130 -14.12 17.67 6.49
C ILE A 130 -14.59 19.09 6.15
N GLY A 131 -14.48 19.49 4.89
CA GLY A 131 -14.87 20.81 4.43
C GLY A 131 -14.76 20.96 2.92
N GLU A 132 -15.17 22.13 2.41
CA GLU A 132 -14.94 22.49 1.01
C GLU A 132 -13.45 22.67 0.75
N THR A 133 -12.96 22.13 -0.35
CA THR A 133 -11.54 22.21 -0.74
C THR A 133 -11.36 23.01 -2.02
N LEU A 134 -10.20 23.67 -2.13
CA LEU A 134 -9.83 24.40 -3.33
C LEU A 134 -9.55 23.39 -4.45
N SER A 135 -10.52 23.26 -5.36
CA SER A 135 -10.49 22.29 -6.44
C SER A 135 -9.20 22.39 -7.29
N ARG A 136 -8.61 21.23 -7.60
CA ARG A 136 -7.39 21.03 -8.42
C ARG A 136 -6.08 21.54 -7.84
N TRP A 137 -6.11 22.37 -6.81
CA TRP A 137 -4.91 22.90 -6.16
C TRP A 137 -4.56 22.06 -4.94
N THR A 138 -3.29 21.67 -4.86
CA THR A 138 -2.76 20.85 -3.77
C THR A 138 -1.50 21.47 -3.22
N VAL A 139 -1.21 21.22 -1.95
CA VAL A 139 0.12 21.45 -1.38
C VAL A 139 0.85 20.11 -1.33
N SER A 140 2.17 20.12 -1.18
CA SER A 140 2.96 18.88 -1.03
C SER A 140 2.46 17.99 0.11
N THR A 141 1.85 18.59 1.14
CA THR A 141 1.37 17.92 2.34
C THR A 141 -0.12 17.56 2.32
N GLY A 142 -0.89 17.82 1.25
CA GLY A 142 -2.35 17.64 1.31
C GLY A 142 -3.19 18.59 0.45
N GLN A 143 -4.48 18.67 0.79
CA GLN A 143 -5.44 19.60 0.18
C GLN A 143 -5.49 20.94 0.92
N VAL A 144 -6.05 21.95 0.24
CA VAL A 144 -6.32 23.27 0.81
C VAL A 144 -7.82 23.39 1.05
N PHE A 145 -8.22 23.75 2.27
CA PHE A 145 -9.61 24.00 2.64
C PHE A 145 -10.00 25.46 2.37
N LEU A 146 -11.22 25.66 1.87
CA LEU A 146 -11.86 26.95 1.71
C LEU A 146 -12.74 27.22 2.93
N GLY A 147 -12.27 28.11 3.81
CA GLY A 147 -12.83 28.27 5.14
C GLY A 147 -12.43 27.13 6.09
N HIS A 148 -12.80 27.28 7.36
CA HIS A 148 -12.41 26.31 8.38
C HIS A 148 -13.23 25.01 8.23
N PRO A 149 -12.57 23.84 8.11
CA PRO A 149 -13.27 22.56 8.07
C PRO A 149 -13.88 22.21 9.44
N ILE A 150 -14.86 21.31 9.41
CA ILE A 150 -15.34 20.59 10.59
C ILE A 150 -14.30 19.52 10.92
N VAL A 151 -13.92 19.40 12.20
CA VAL A 151 -12.96 18.37 12.64
C VAL A 151 -13.66 17.37 13.52
N MET A 152 -13.64 16.11 13.08
CA MET A 152 -14.21 14.98 13.78
C MET A 152 -13.09 14.20 14.49
N GLY A 153 -13.40 13.57 15.63
CA GLY A 153 -12.44 12.70 16.33
C GLY A 153 -13.09 11.48 17.01
N ALA A 154 -12.29 10.45 17.22
CA ALA A 154 -12.63 9.22 17.95
C ALA A 154 -11.47 8.77 18.85
N GLU A 155 -11.80 8.23 20.02
CA GLU A 155 -10.86 7.58 20.96
C GLU A 155 -11.19 6.08 21.01
N GLY A 156 -10.33 5.25 20.41
CA GLY A 156 -10.56 3.82 20.22
C GLY A 156 -11.58 3.51 19.11
N ASP A 157 -12.20 2.33 19.19
CA ASP A 157 -13.16 1.81 18.17
C ASP A 157 -14.57 2.38 18.34
N VAL A 158 -14.67 3.70 18.50
CA VAL A 158 -15.95 4.42 18.62
C VAL A 158 -16.24 5.25 17.36
N PRO A 159 -17.52 5.49 17.01
CA PRO A 159 -17.85 6.39 15.90
C PRO A 159 -17.28 7.79 16.11
N MET A 160 -16.75 8.39 15.03
CA MET A 160 -16.24 9.74 15.07
C MET A 160 -17.33 10.76 15.41
N ARG A 161 -16.99 11.75 16.24
CA ARG A 161 -17.87 12.86 16.64
C ARG A 161 -17.24 14.20 16.32
N ASP A 162 -18.07 15.22 16.13
CA ASP A 162 -17.60 16.61 16.04
C ASP A 162 -16.93 16.99 17.38
N LEU A 163 -15.71 17.50 17.30
CA LEU A 163 -14.94 17.91 18.48
C LEU A 163 -15.44 19.23 19.07
N GLY A 164 -16.10 20.08 18.28
CA GLY A 164 -16.69 21.34 18.75
C GLY A 164 -15.74 22.16 19.63
N ASN A 165 -16.12 22.39 20.89
CA ASN A 165 -15.34 23.19 21.85
C ASN A 165 -14.03 22.52 22.33
N ALA A 166 -13.85 21.21 22.11
CA ALA A 166 -12.61 20.52 22.43
C ALA A 166 -11.51 20.76 21.36
N LEU A 167 -11.88 21.39 20.25
CA LEU A 167 -10.98 21.72 19.15
C LEU A 167 -10.29 23.07 19.38
N HIS A 168 -8.97 23.06 19.49
CA HIS A 168 -8.14 24.25 19.52
C HIS A 168 -7.42 24.42 18.18
N ARG A 169 -7.28 25.68 17.73
CA ARG A 169 -6.64 26.01 16.45
C ARG A 169 -5.46 26.92 16.70
N ASN A 170 -4.29 26.52 16.21
CA ASN A 170 -3.07 27.29 16.33
C ASN A 170 -2.52 27.57 14.93
N ALA A 171 -2.32 28.85 14.59
CA ALA A 171 -1.68 29.20 13.34
C ALA A 171 -0.19 28.84 13.36
N VAL A 172 0.31 28.28 12.26
CA VAL A 172 1.74 28.01 12.08
C VAL A 172 2.47 29.33 11.76
N SER A 173 3.61 29.55 12.41
CA SER A 173 4.30 30.84 12.44
C SER A 173 5.03 31.20 11.15
N ASN A 174 5.48 30.21 10.38
CA ASN A 174 6.33 30.37 9.18
C ASN A 174 5.62 30.05 7.86
N ARG A 175 4.35 29.62 7.88
CA ARG A 175 3.59 29.24 6.68
C ARG A 175 2.24 29.95 6.59
N LEU A 176 1.90 30.38 5.38
CA LEU A 176 0.65 31.08 5.13
C LEU A 176 -0.53 30.08 5.09
N GLY A 177 -1.61 30.39 5.81
CA GLY A 177 -2.82 29.56 5.87
C GLY A 177 -2.66 28.23 6.61
N ALA A 178 -1.47 27.87 7.09
CA ALA A 178 -1.27 26.63 7.83
C ALA A 178 -1.77 26.76 9.27
N GLU A 179 -2.62 25.83 9.69
CA GLU A 179 -3.18 25.72 11.04
C GLU A 179 -2.97 24.29 11.59
N ILE A 180 -2.71 24.20 12.89
CA ILE A 180 -2.74 22.95 13.66
C ILE A 180 -4.05 22.91 14.41
N PHE A 181 -4.82 21.84 14.17
CA PHE A 181 -6.03 21.51 14.89
C PHE A 181 -5.68 20.52 15.99
N GLU A 182 -5.87 20.91 17.24
CA GLU A 182 -5.58 20.08 18.41
C GLU A 182 -6.88 19.68 19.09
N TRP A 183 -7.09 18.38 19.28
CA TRP A 183 -8.13 17.91 20.19
C TRP A 183 -7.58 17.99 21.62
N ARG A 184 -8.10 18.91 22.45
CA ARG A 184 -7.70 19.05 23.84
C ARG A 184 -8.80 18.62 24.80
N GLU A 185 -8.41 17.85 25.81
CA GLU A 185 -9.23 17.53 26.98
C GLU A 185 -8.37 17.69 28.24
N ASP A 186 -8.94 18.31 29.28
CA ASP A 186 -8.25 18.59 30.56
C ASP A 186 -6.86 19.25 30.41
N GLY A 187 -6.73 20.15 29.43
CA GLY A 187 -5.49 20.88 29.16
C GLY A 187 -4.41 20.07 28.44
N VAL A 188 -4.69 18.83 28.04
CA VAL A 188 -3.78 17.96 27.27
C VAL A 188 -4.27 17.84 25.84
N ALA A 189 -3.36 17.99 24.88
CA ALA A 189 -3.65 17.66 23.48
C ALA A 189 -3.61 16.15 23.28
N LEU A 190 -4.77 15.55 23.01
CA LEU A 190 -4.92 14.10 22.78
C LEU A 190 -4.46 13.69 21.38
N GLY A 191 -4.79 14.50 20.39
CA GLY A 191 -4.42 14.31 18.98
C GLY A 191 -4.26 15.64 18.27
N ARG A 192 -3.56 15.62 17.13
CA ARG A 192 -3.30 16.80 16.30
C ARG A 192 -3.39 16.44 14.84
N ILE A 193 -3.93 17.35 14.05
CA ILE A 193 -3.87 17.29 12.59
C ILE A 193 -3.47 18.66 12.05
N ARG A 194 -2.72 18.67 10.95
CA ARG A 194 -2.31 19.89 10.27
C ARG A 194 -3.23 20.13 9.07
N ALA A 195 -3.70 21.36 8.84
CA ALA A 195 -4.43 21.68 7.61
C ALA A 195 -4.04 23.05 7.05
N ILE A 196 -4.24 23.23 5.74
CA ILE A 196 -4.10 24.52 5.07
C ILE A 196 -5.48 25.11 4.86
N VAL A 197 -5.75 26.26 5.49
CA VAL A 197 -7.04 26.95 5.48
C VAL A 197 -6.88 28.31 4.80
N PHE A 198 -7.65 28.52 3.74
CA PHE A 198 -7.70 29.76 2.98
C PHE A 198 -9.08 30.44 3.14
N PRO A 199 -9.22 31.73 2.77
CA PRO A 199 -10.52 32.39 2.81
C PRO A 199 -11.57 31.64 1.99
N ALA A 200 -12.78 31.51 2.53
CA ALA A 200 -13.88 30.76 1.88
C ALA A 200 -14.25 31.30 0.49
N GLN A 201 -14.04 32.60 0.27
CA GLN A 201 -14.30 33.30 -0.99
C GLN A 201 -13.17 33.23 -2.01
N LEU A 202 -12.04 32.57 -1.68
CA LEU A 202 -10.92 32.42 -2.62
C LEU A 202 -11.40 31.66 -3.86
N ASN A 203 -11.10 32.20 -5.02
CA ASN A 203 -11.33 31.53 -6.28
C ASN A 203 -10.14 31.73 -7.20
N ILE A 204 -9.64 30.64 -7.77
CA ILE A 204 -8.52 30.62 -8.72
C ILE A 204 -9.02 30.00 -10.02
N ARG A 205 -9.04 30.78 -11.09
CA ARG A 205 -9.43 30.31 -12.43
C ARG A 205 -8.22 30.26 -13.33
N MET A 206 -7.97 29.10 -13.91
CA MET A 206 -6.90 28.88 -14.88
C MET A 206 -7.50 28.66 -16.27
N GLN A 207 -6.92 29.28 -17.29
CA GLN A 207 -7.31 29.10 -18.68
C GLN A 207 -6.08 29.13 -19.60
N GLU A 208 -5.93 28.12 -20.44
CA GLU A 208 -5.00 28.17 -21.57
C GLU A 208 -5.63 29.00 -22.70
N LYS A 209 -5.00 30.13 -23.07
CA LYS A 209 -5.48 31.04 -24.13
C LYS A 209 -4.98 30.66 -25.53
N GLY A 210 -3.97 29.80 -25.58
CA GLY A 210 -3.33 29.24 -26.77
C GLY A 210 -2.20 28.32 -26.32
N PRO A 211 -1.59 27.54 -27.24
CA PRO A 211 -0.55 26.57 -26.87
C PRO A 211 0.56 27.19 -26.01
N GLY A 212 0.69 26.71 -24.78
CA GLY A 212 1.72 27.15 -23.83
C GLY A 212 1.48 28.54 -23.23
N VAL A 213 0.33 29.17 -23.44
CA VAL A 213 -0.02 30.48 -22.86
C VAL A 213 -1.11 30.30 -21.80
N LEU A 214 -0.71 30.41 -20.54
CA LEU A 214 -1.59 30.28 -19.39
C LEU A 214 -1.96 31.65 -18.83
N SER A 215 -3.26 31.87 -18.62
CA SER A 215 -3.82 32.99 -17.88
C SER A 215 -4.42 32.48 -16.58
N VAL A 216 -4.10 33.11 -15.45
CA VAL A 216 -4.66 32.79 -14.14
C VAL A 216 -5.28 34.04 -13.53
N SER A 217 -6.53 33.93 -13.12
CA SER A 217 -7.24 34.98 -12.37
C SER A 217 -7.50 34.49 -10.96
N VAL A 218 -7.02 35.25 -9.98
CA VAL A 218 -7.24 35.01 -8.55
C VAL A 218 -8.16 36.09 -8.01
N SER A 219 -9.18 35.71 -7.24
CA SER A 219 -10.08 36.63 -6.53
C SER A 219 -10.34 36.17 -5.10
N GLY A 220 -10.76 37.09 -4.23
CA GLY A 220 -11.13 36.78 -2.84
C GLY A 220 -9.95 36.63 -1.88
N VAL A 221 -8.77 37.10 -2.27
CA VAL A 221 -7.55 37.11 -1.44
C VAL A 221 -7.41 38.41 -0.63
N PRO A 222 -6.77 38.38 0.55
CA PRO A 222 -6.47 39.58 1.32
C PRO A 222 -5.58 40.56 0.53
N LEU A 223 -5.85 41.87 0.70
CA LEU A 223 -5.09 42.95 0.04
C LEU A 223 -3.61 43.00 0.45
N SER A 224 -3.24 42.38 1.56
CA SER A 224 -1.85 42.29 2.04
C SER A 224 -1.03 41.22 1.33
N TRP A 225 -1.65 40.41 0.46
CA TRP A 225 -0.98 39.26 -0.16
C TRP A 225 -0.40 39.60 -1.53
N HIS A 226 0.64 38.87 -1.89
CA HIS A 226 1.25 38.82 -3.21
C HIS A 226 1.03 37.44 -3.81
N VAL A 227 0.83 37.40 -5.12
CA VAL A 227 0.62 36.16 -5.87
C VAL A 227 1.71 36.03 -6.93
N ALA A 228 2.39 34.90 -6.96
CA ALA A 228 3.31 34.55 -8.03
C ALA A 228 2.86 33.27 -8.73
N LEU A 229 2.89 33.27 -10.05
CA LEU A 229 2.56 32.14 -10.90
C LEU A 229 3.85 31.60 -11.52
N ARG A 230 4.05 30.29 -11.50
CA ARG A 230 5.24 29.64 -12.04
C ARG A 230 4.89 28.37 -12.83
N ALA A 231 5.59 28.16 -13.93
CA ALA A 231 5.59 26.90 -14.67
C ALA A 231 7.00 26.64 -15.22
N GLY A 232 7.65 25.57 -14.75
CA GLY A 232 9.06 25.30 -15.03
C GLY A 232 9.97 26.45 -14.57
N ASN A 233 10.71 27.04 -15.51
CA ASN A 233 11.63 28.17 -15.26
C ASN A 233 11.01 29.55 -15.53
N ILE A 234 9.72 29.62 -15.86
CA ILE A 234 9.03 30.87 -16.17
C ILE A 234 8.12 31.25 -15.01
N SER A 235 8.13 32.53 -14.65
CA SER A 235 7.30 33.08 -13.58
C SER A 235 6.75 34.46 -13.94
N ASP A 236 5.58 34.76 -13.39
CA ASP A 236 4.97 36.09 -13.35
C ASP A 236 4.56 36.38 -11.90
N GLU A 237 4.66 37.62 -11.44
CA GLU A 237 4.35 37.99 -10.05
C GLU A 237 3.61 39.33 -10.00
N LEU A 238 2.55 39.38 -9.21
CA LEU A 238 1.72 40.57 -9.05
C LEU A 238 1.24 40.73 -7.60
N ALA A 239 1.27 41.96 -7.10
CA ALA A 239 0.59 42.33 -5.87
C ALA A 239 -0.93 42.35 -6.09
N VAL A 240 -1.70 41.91 -5.09
CA VAL A 240 -3.17 41.90 -5.16
C VAL A 240 -3.71 43.32 -5.33
N SER A 241 -4.61 43.51 -6.29
CA SER A 241 -5.22 44.80 -6.56
C SER A 241 -6.13 45.27 -5.42
N ARG A 242 -6.55 46.54 -5.45
CA ARG A 242 -7.45 47.10 -4.42
C ARG A 242 -8.82 46.42 -4.34
N THR A 243 -9.21 45.63 -5.34
CA THR A 243 -10.46 44.86 -5.36
C THR A 243 -10.29 43.44 -4.81
N GLY A 244 -9.08 43.03 -4.43
CA GLY A 244 -8.80 41.66 -3.97
C GLY A 244 -8.53 40.68 -5.10
N ASP A 245 -8.21 41.19 -6.29
CA ASP A 245 -8.01 40.39 -7.51
C ASP A 245 -6.56 40.47 -8.00
N ALA A 246 -6.05 39.41 -8.63
CA ALA A 246 -4.77 39.37 -9.32
C ALA A 246 -4.90 38.54 -10.61
N ASP A 247 -4.52 39.14 -11.75
CA ASP A 247 -4.46 38.46 -13.05
C ASP A 247 -3.00 38.28 -13.46
N LEU A 248 -2.59 37.02 -13.64
CA LEU A 248 -1.23 36.63 -14.03
C LEU A 248 -1.26 35.92 -15.39
N SER A 249 -0.17 36.05 -16.15
CA SER A 249 -0.04 35.37 -17.43
C SER A 249 1.40 34.93 -17.67
N ILE A 250 1.57 33.65 -18.00
CA ILE A 250 2.87 33.10 -18.40
C ILE A 250 2.79 32.48 -19.79
N SER A 251 3.90 32.49 -20.51
CA SER A 251 4.05 31.83 -21.80
C SER A 251 5.26 30.92 -21.77
N VAL A 252 5.03 29.61 -21.87
CA VAL A 252 6.06 28.56 -21.91
C VAL A 252 6.27 28.09 -23.35
N SER A 253 7.53 28.10 -23.78
CA SER A 253 7.94 27.61 -25.10
C SER A 253 8.00 26.08 -25.19
N GLU A 254 8.15 25.42 -24.04
CA GLU A 254 8.23 23.96 -23.94
C GLU A 254 6.84 23.40 -23.62
N ALA A 255 6.31 22.58 -24.55
CA ALA A 255 4.99 21.93 -24.42
C ALA A 255 4.96 20.84 -23.34
N ASP A 256 6.04 20.66 -22.59
CA ASP A 256 6.28 19.54 -21.67
C ASP A 256 5.89 19.89 -20.23
N VAL A 257 5.32 21.06 -19.95
CA VAL A 257 4.92 21.44 -18.58
C VAL A 257 3.55 20.85 -18.25
N GLY A 258 3.48 20.01 -17.21
CA GLY A 258 2.26 19.34 -16.77
C GLY A 258 1.64 19.90 -15.49
N LEU A 259 2.43 20.63 -14.69
CA LEU A 259 2.00 21.29 -13.47
C LEU A 259 2.31 22.79 -13.50
N VAL A 260 1.45 23.54 -12.84
CA VAL A 260 1.55 24.96 -12.59
C VAL A 260 1.62 25.17 -11.08
N GLN A 261 2.48 26.07 -10.64
CA GLN A 261 2.61 26.46 -9.25
C GLN A 261 2.09 27.88 -9.04
N ILE A 262 1.34 28.10 -7.97
CA ILE A 262 0.98 29.43 -7.51
C ILE A 262 1.47 29.61 -6.08
N ARG A 263 2.21 30.67 -5.84
CA ARG A 263 2.72 31.03 -4.52
C ARG A 263 1.94 32.22 -4.00
N PHE A 264 1.35 32.05 -2.82
CA PHE A 264 0.81 33.13 -2.02
C PHE A 264 1.86 33.55 -0.99
N SER A 265 2.08 34.85 -0.84
CA SER A 265 2.96 35.38 0.19
C SER A 265 2.38 36.61 0.86
N GLU A 266 2.68 36.80 2.14
CA GLU A 266 2.34 37.99 2.90
C GLU A 266 3.65 38.71 3.28
N PRO A 267 4.04 39.77 2.56
CA PRO A 267 5.34 40.42 2.76
C PRO A 267 5.60 40.93 4.18
N ALA A 268 4.54 41.37 4.88
CA ALA A 268 4.67 41.90 6.24
C ALA A 268 5.10 40.85 7.27
N SER A 269 4.64 39.60 7.11
CA SER A 269 4.99 38.49 8.01
C SER A 269 6.09 37.59 7.45
N GLY A 270 6.40 37.72 6.16
CA GLY A 270 7.31 36.81 5.44
C GLY A 270 6.72 35.42 5.19
N LYS A 271 5.46 35.17 5.59
CA LYS A 271 4.80 33.89 5.40
C LYS A 271 4.52 33.65 3.92
N SER A 272 4.67 32.41 3.48
CA SER A 272 4.25 32.02 2.14
C SER A 272 3.80 30.57 2.08
N ILE A 273 3.11 30.22 1.01
CA ILE A 273 2.73 28.85 0.68
C ILE A 273 2.65 28.69 -0.83
N GLU A 274 3.08 27.54 -1.33
CA GLU A 274 3.05 27.18 -2.74
C GLU A 274 2.02 26.08 -2.95
N LEU A 275 1.11 26.31 -3.89
CA LEU A 275 0.13 25.34 -4.34
C LEU A 275 0.49 24.89 -5.75
N SER A 276 0.24 23.62 -6.05
CA SER A 276 0.43 23.02 -7.37
C SER A 276 -0.91 22.56 -7.94
N ALA A 277 -1.14 22.82 -9.22
CA ALA A 277 -2.28 22.31 -9.95
C ALA A 277 -1.87 21.79 -11.35
N PRO A 278 -2.62 20.82 -11.90
CA PRO A 278 -2.54 20.46 -13.31
C PRO A 278 -2.57 21.65 -14.25
N TRP A 279 -1.74 21.61 -15.30
CA TRP A 279 -1.93 22.48 -16.45
C TRP A 279 -3.33 22.24 -17.05
N PRO A 280 -4.13 23.29 -17.34
CA PRO A 280 -5.49 23.13 -17.87
C PRO A 280 -5.45 22.73 -19.36
N SER A 281 -5.16 21.45 -19.63
CA SER A 281 -5.13 20.88 -20.98
C SER A 281 -6.51 20.43 -21.44
N GLU A 282 -6.77 20.53 -22.74
CA GLU A 282 -7.94 19.92 -23.40
C GLU A 282 -7.73 18.44 -23.74
N ARG A 283 -6.54 17.88 -23.48
CA ARG A 283 -6.20 16.48 -23.76
C ARG A 283 -5.89 15.73 -22.46
N ALA A 284 -6.00 14.41 -22.53
CA ALA A 284 -5.53 13.54 -21.46
C ALA A 284 -4.00 13.53 -21.45
N GLU A 285 -3.40 13.60 -20.25
CA GLU A 285 -1.95 13.68 -20.05
C GLU A 285 -1.54 12.75 -18.91
N ILE A 286 -0.31 12.22 -19.00
CA ILE A 286 0.38 11.65 -17.84
C ILE A 286 1.44 12.65 -17.43
N VAL A 287 1.54 12.93 -16.14
CA VAL A 287 2.48 13.88 -15.56
C VAL A 287 3.41 13.13 -14.60
N MET A 288 4.70 13.38 -14.79
CA MET A 288 5.80 12.83 -14.00
C MET A 288 5.84 13.51 -12.62
N PRO A 289 6.48 12.89 -11.61
CA PRO A 289 6.65 13.50 -10.29
C PRO A 289 7.37 14.85 -10.31
N SER A 290 8.22 15.08 -11.33
CA SER A 290 8.89 16.37 -11.54
C SER A 290 7.96 17.51 -11.99
N GLY A 291 6.71 17.20 -12.32
CA GLY A 291 5.72 18.14 -12.85
C GLY A 291 5.72 18.29 -14.37
N ASN A 292 6.57 17.55 -15.09
CA ASN A 292 6.59 17.54 -16.55
C ASN A 292 5.60 16.52 -17.12
N ARG A 293 5.07 16.79 -18.31
CA ARG A 293 4.27 15.87 -19.11
C ARG A 293 5.12 14.72 -19.62
N LEU A 294 4.52 13.54 -19.66
CA LEU A 294 5.08 12.37 -20.32
C LEU A 294 4.86 12.48 -21.83
N VAL A 295 5.89 12.96 -22.54
CA VAL A 295 5.85 13.15 -24.00
C VAL A 295 6.36 11.95 -24.80
N LYS A 296 7.10 11.04 -24.17
CA LYS A 296 7.66 9.82 -24.78
C LYS A 296 7.44 8.63 -23.86
N ASP A 297 7.47 7.42 -24.42
CA ASP A 297 7.36 6.20 -23.63
C ASP A 297 8.46 6.18 -22.55
N HIS A 298 8.10 5.83 -21.32
CA HIS A 298 8.99 5.82 -20.16
C HIS A 298 8.79 4.57 -19.33
N ASP A 299 9.87 4.01 -18.82
CA ASP A 299 9.84 2.84 -17.93
C ASP A 299 9.94 3.30 -16.48
N VAL A 300 9.14 2.73 -15.59
CA VAL A 300 9.20 2.99 -14.15
C VAL A 300 8.87 1.73 -13.37
N SER A 301 9.52 1.54 -12.22
CA SER A 301 9.13 0.52 -11.26
C SER A 301 7.77 0.85 -10.67
N VAL A 302 6.95 -0.18 -10.46
CA VAL A 302 5.67 -0.06 -9.75
C VAL A 302 5.85 0.51 -8.33
N HIS A 303 7.04 0.34 -7.73
CA HIS A 303 7.39 0.90 -6.42
C HIS A 303 7.68 2.40 -6.45
N ASN A 304 7.84 3.00 -7.65
CA ASN A 304 8.13 4.42 -7.86
C ASN A 304 6.98 5.14 -8.59
N LEU A 305 5.74 4.67 -8.40
CA LEU A 305 4.54 5.29 -8.95
C LEU A 305 4.07 6.53 -8.17
N ASP A 306 4.64 6.81 -7.00
CA ASP A 306 4.28 7.98 -6.22
C ASP A 306 4.60 9.27 -6.97
N GLY A 307 3.68 10.23 -6.90
CA GLY A 307 3.75 11.49 -7.64
C GLY A 307 3.33 11.41 -9.12
N TRP A 308 3.24 10.22 -9.72
CA TRP A 308 2.71 10.07 -11.07
C TRP A 308 1.20 10.27 -11.13
N ARG A 309 0.73 11.08 -12.08
CA ARG A 309 -0.68 11.43 -12.23
C ARG A 309 -1.15 11.30 -13.67
N ALA A 310 -2.36 10.81 -13.88
CA ALA A 310 -3.12 11.06 -15.09
C ALA A 310 -3.99 12.31 -14.89
N ILE A 311 -4.00 13.19 -15.88
CA ILE A 311 -4.75 14.44 -15.87
C ILE A 311 -5.72 14.40 -17.04
N PHE A 312 -6.98 14.73 -16.78
CA PHE A 312 -8.03 14.75 -17.77
C PHE A 312 -8.74 16.12 -17.76
N PRO A 313 -9.27 16.57 -18.91
CA PRO A 313 -10.23 17.68 -18.97
C PRO A 313 -11.48 17.40 -18.12
N MET A 314 -12.32 18.42 -17.85
CA MET A 314 -13.53 18.32 -17.00
C MET A 314 -14.52 17.21 -17.37
N ARG A 315 -14.45 16.68 -18.59
CA ARG A 315 -15.31 15.58 -19.04
C ARG A 315 -14.80 14.20 -18.61
N GLY A 316 -13.64 14.13 -17.94
CA GLY A 316 -12.96 12.91 -17.59
C GLY A 316 -12.34 12.19 -18.80
N GLY A 317 -11.87 10.98 -18.57
CA GLY A 317 -11.37 10.08 -19.59
C GLY A 317 -11.18 8.68 -19.02
N THR A 318 -10.24 7.93 -19.59
CA THR A 318 -9.93 6.60 -19.07
C THR A 318 -8.44 6.36 -18.89
N ILE A 319 -8.09 5.65 -17.82
CA ILE A 319 -6.75 5.08 -17.61
C ILE A 319 -6.77 3.66 -18.16
N ARG A 320 -5.98 3.41 -19.20
CA ARG A 320 -5.92 2.12 -19.90
C ARG A 320 -4.69 1.33 -19.48
N LEU A 321 -4.91 0.11 -18.99
CA LEU A 321 -3.88 -0.87 -18.66
C LEU A 321 -3.85 -1.97 -19.71
N ARG A 322 -2.65 -2.46 -20.03
CA ARG A 322 -2.44 -3.59 -20.94
C ARG A 322 -1.15 -4.34 -20.62
N MET A 323 -1.16 -5.66 -20.73
CA MET A 323 0.08 -6.43 -20.69
C MET A 323 0.99 -6.03 -21.87
N GLY A 324 2.27 -5.82 -21.61
CA GLY A 324 3.18 -5.31 -22.64
C GLY A 324 3.58 -6.34 -23.70
N ASN A 325 3.22 -7.62 -23.54
CA ASN A 325 3.34 -8.65 -24.58
C ASN A 325 2.11 -8.72 -25.51
N GLY A 326 1.06 -7.93 -25.26
CA GLY A 326 -0.16 -7.88 -26.08
C GLY A 326 -1.43 -8.15 -25.26
N GLY A 327 -2.50 -8.60 -25.93
CA GLY A 327 -3.76 -8.96 -25.25
C GLY A 327 -4.79 -7.84 -25.16
N SER A 328 -5.90 -8.12 -24.47
CA SER A 328 -6.97 -7.13 -24.23
C SER A 328 -6.49 -6.05 -23.26
N ALA A 329 -6.93 -4.82 -23.49
CA ALA A 329 -6.69 -3.73 -22.56
C ALA A 329 -7.93 -3.54 -21.69
N VAL A 330 -7.72 -3.19 -20.43
CA VAL A 330 -8.79 -2.76 -19.52
C VAL A 330 -8.68 -1.26 -19.30
N SER A 331 -9.80 -0.54 -19.31
CA SER A 331 -9.79 0.91 -19.10
C SER A 331 -10.70 1.29 -17.93
N PHE A 332 -10.16 2.03 -16.97
CA PHE A 332 -10.87 2.54 -15.80
C PHE A 332 -11.34 3.97 -16.09
N ALA A 333 -12.57 4.31 -15.71
CA ALA A 333 -13.05 5.68 -15.75
C ALA A 333 -12.23 6.53 -14.77
N ALA A 334 -11.79 7.70 -15.23
CA ALA A 334 -10.98 8.63 -14.46
C ALA A 334 -11.49 10.05 -14.65
N SER A 335 -11.42 10.83 -13.57
CA SER A 335 -11.85 12.22 -13.48
C SER A 335 -10.66 13.18 -13.64
N ASP A 336 -10.85 14.47 -13.33
CA ASP A 336 -9.91 15.58 -13.55
C ASP A 336 -8.43 15.27 -13.28
N SER A 337 -8.11 14.67 -12.14
CA SER A 337 -6.74 14.23 -11.81
C SER A 337 -6.80 12.96 -11.00
N THR A 338 -6.05 11.95 -11.43
CA THR A 338 -6.03 10.64 -10.80
C THR A 338 -4.59 10.19 -10.61
N ARG A 339 -4.24 9.77 -9.40
CA ARG A 339 -2.92 9.20 -9.12
C ARG A 339 -2.79 7.85 -9.79
N LEU A 340 -1.61 7.53 -10.31
CA LEU A 340 -1.38 6.21 -10.92
C LEU A 340 -1.07 5.13 -9.88
N ASN A 341 -0.62 5.52 -8.69
CA ASN A 341 -0.31 4.58 -7.59
C ASN A 341 -1.54 3.83 -7.05
N ILE A 342 -2.77 4.29 -7.33
CA ILE A 342 -4.01 3.56 -7.01
C ILE A 342 -4.08 2.16 -7.66
N HIS A 343 -3.34 1.96 -8.74
CA HIS A 343 -3.29 0.69 -9.45
C HIS A 343 -2.07 -0.14 -9.04
N ALA A 344 -1.23 0.32 -8.10
CA ALA A 344 0.05 -0.30 -7.77
C ALA A 344 -0.12 -1.75 -7.31
N ASP A 345 -1.04 -2.05 -6.39
CA ASP A 345 -1.19 -3.41 -5.84
C ASP A 345 -1.70 -4.38 -6.90
N MET A 346 -2.70 -3.99 -7.68
CA MET A 346 -3.16 -4.76 -8.83
C MET A 346 -2.04 -5.00 -9.85
N VAL A 347 -1.23 -3.98 -10.14
CA VAL A 347 -0.11 -4.08 -11.08
C VAL A 347 0.97 -5.01 -10.50
N ARG A 348 1.30 -4.93 -9.20
CA ARG A 348 2.24 -5.82 -8.53
C ARG A 348 1.80 -7.28 -8.65
N GLN A 349 0.53 -7.57 -8.35
CA GLN A 349 -0.02 -8.93 -8.49
C GLN A 349 -0.01 -9.41 -9.95
N LEU A 350 -0.23 -8.54 -10.94
CA LEU A 350 -0.13 -8.93 -12.35
C LEU A 350 1.32 -9.15 -12.79
N LEU A 351 2.26 -8.36 -12.28
CA LEU A 351 3.69 -8.54 -12.53
C LEU A 351 4.19 -9.84 -11.88
N SER A 352 3.76 -10.17 -10.67
CA SER A 352 4.11 -11.45 -10.01
C SER A 352 3.59 -12.66 -10.81
N LEU A 353 2.35 -12.61 -11.29
CA LEU A 353 1.77 -13.63 -12.16
C LEU A 353 2.47 -13.77 -13.51
N ALA A 354 3.02 -12.68 -14.04
CA ALA A 354 3.68 -12.65 -15.34
C ALA A 354 5.20 -12.91 -15.27
N GLY A 355 5.79 -12.80 -14.08
CA GLY A 355 7.21 -12.94 -13.80
C GLY A 355 7.95 -11.58 -13.71
N PRO A 356 9.18 -11.57 -13.15
CA PRO A 356 9.90 -10.34 -12.77
C PRO A 356 10.37 -9.46 -13.94
N ASP A 357 10.30 -9.98 -15.17
CA ASP A 357 10.63 -9.25 -16.42
C ASP A 357 9.38 -8.77 -17.16
N ALA A 358 8.20 -9.01 -16.59
CA ALA A 358 6.96 -8.56 -17.17
C ALA A 358 6.87 -7.04 -17.18
N ARG A 359 5.99 -6.56 -18.06
CA ARG A 359 5.67 -5.14 -18.18
C ARG A 359 4.18 -4.93 -18.35
N ILE A 360 3.67 -3.87 -17.74
CA ILE A 360 2.29 -3.42 -17.88
C ILE A 360 2.31 -1.98 -18.37
N ASN A 361 1.59 -1.70 -19.44
CA ASN A 361 1.58 -0.38 -20.05
C ASN A 361 0.36 0.39 -19.53
N ILE A 362 0.59 1.58 -18.99
CA ILE A 362 -0.44 2.55 -18.63
C ILE A 362 -0.49 3.68 -19.67
N ARG A 363 -1.70 4.09 -20.04
CA ARG A 363 -1.98 5.27 -20.86
C ARG A 363 -3.17 6.03 -20.31
N ALA A 364 -3.14 7.35 -20.38
CA ALA A 364 -4.35 8.16 -20.27
C ALA A 364 -4.98 8.28 -21.68
N VAL A 365 -6.29 8.16 -21.76
CA VAL A 365 -7.03 8.11 -23.03
C VAL A 365 -8.26 9.03 -22.98
N LEU A 366 -8.27 10.01 -23.88
CA LEU A 366 -9.42 10.84 -24.20
C LEU A 366 -9.32 11.27 -25.68
N ASN A 367 -10.09 10.62 -26.55
CA ASN A 367 -10.02 10.70 -28.02
C ASN A 367 -8.66 10.23 -28.61
N GLU A 368 -7.56 10.79 -28.11
CA GLU A 368 -6.18 10.40 -28.35
C GLU A 368 -5.62 9.60 -27.16
N GLN A 369 -4.45 9.00 -27.35
CA GLN A 369 -3.74 8.24 -26.32
C GLN A 369 -2.40 8.92 -26.01
N THR A 370 -2.06 8.99 -24.72
CA THR A 370 -0.73 9.46 -24.30
C THR A 370 0.39 8.50 -24.70
N ALA A 371 1.63 8.96 -24.52
CA ALA A 371 2.78 8.09 -24.40
C ALA A 371 2.57 7.03 -23.30
N ARG A 372 3.27 5.88 -23.41
CA ARG A 372 3.16 4.76 -22.47
C ARG A 372 4.03 5.02 -21.26
N LEU A 373 3.44 4.84 -20.08
CA LEU A 373 4.21 4.54 -18.88
C LEU A 373 4.28 3.02 -18.74
N ASN A 374 5.45 2.43 -18.95
CA ASN A 374 5.65 0.98 -18.83
C ASN A 374 6.08 0.67 -17.39
N LEU A 375 5.18 0.02 -16.66
CA LEU A 375 5.40 -0.43 -15.30
C LEU A 375 6.13 -1.77 -15.30
N ARG A 376 7.15 -1.87 -14.45
CA ARG A 376 7.97 -3.07 -14.22
C ARG A 376 8.20 -3.26 -12.73
N THR A 377 8.83 -4.36 -12.34
CA THR A 377 9.27 -4.53 -10.95
C THR A 377 10.49 -3.66 -10.64
N TYR A 378 11.41 -3.50 -11.61
CA TYR A 378 12.70 -2.83 -11.43
C TYR A 378 12.91 -1.70 -12.43
N ASP A 379 13.59 -0.63 -12.00
CA ASP A 379 13.88 0.55 -12.82
C ASP A 379 15.14 0.38 -13.67
N TRP A 380 16.14 -0.34 -13.15
CA TRP A 380 17.45 -0.48 -13.79
C TRP A 380 18.15 -1.78 -13.42
N THR A 381 19.21 -2.12 -14.16
CA THR A 381 20.06 -3.30 -13.91
C THR A 381 21.49 -2.84 -13.65
N SER A 382 22.13 -3.40 -12.63
CA SER A 382 23.57 -3.26 -12.38
C SER A 382 24.38 -4.20 -13.28
N GLU A 383 25.64 -3.87 -13.49
CA GLU A 383 26.60 -4.72 -14.20
C GLU A 383 27.56 -5.36 -13.19
N VAL A 384 27.72 -6.68 -13.26
CA VAL A 384 28.72 -7.43 -12.48
C VAL A 384 29.90 -7.74 -13.39
N ALA A 385 31.07 -7.22 -13.06
CA ALA A 385 32.31 -7.43 -13.80
C ALA A 385 33.41 -7.99 -12.87
N GLY A 386 33.55 -9.32 -12.87
CA GLY A 386 34.45 -10.01 -11.93
C GLY A 386 33.97 -9.84 -10.48
N PRO A 387 34.81 -9.32 -9.56
CA PRO A 387 34.39 -9.05 -8.18
C PRO A 387 33.66 -7.71 -8.04
N PHE A 388 33.48 -6.93 -9.10
CA PHE A 388 32.92 -5.58 -8.99
C PHE A 388 31.44 -5.53 -9.39
N LEU A 389 30.63 -4.89 -8.55
CA LEU A 389 29.27 -4.47 -8.88
C LEU A 389 29.27 -3.00 -9.27
N HIS A 390 28.91 -2.69 -10.52
CA HIS A 390 28.81 -1.34 -11.03
C HIS A 390 27.40 -0.78 -10.85
N LEU A 391 27.30 0.31 -10.10
CA LEU A 391 26.04 0.94 -9.69
C LEU A 391 25.68 2.16 -10.56
N GLY A 392 26.68 2.78 -11.19
CA GLY A 392 26.51 4.02 -11.95
C GLY A 392 26.44 5.26 -11.05
N HIS A 393 25.81 6.33 -11.52
CA HIS A 393 25.66 7.57 -10.74
C HIS A 393 24.60 7.43 -9.64
N GLY A 394 24.81 8.15 -8.53
CA GLY A 394 23.94 8.14 -7.36
C GLY A 394 24.49 7.34 -6.19
N ALA A 395 23.95 7.60 -5.01
CA ALA A 395 24.15 6.78 -3.82
C ALA A 395 23.16 5.61 -3.85
N CYS A 396 23.64 4.41 -3.50
CA CYS A 396 22.86 3.19 -3.47
C CYS A 396 22.96 2.54 -2.10
N SER A 397 21.81 2.26 -1.49
CA SER A 397 21.72 1.32 -0.36
C SER A 397 21.59 -0.09 -0.92
N LEU A 398 22.52 -0.97 -0.57
CA LEU A 398 22.55 -2.37 -0.98
C LEU A 398 22.25 -3.31 0.18
N HIS A 399 21.55 -4.38 -0.13
CA HIS A 399 21.23 -5.46 0.81
C HIS A 399 21.54 -6.80 0.16
N ALA A 400 22.28 -7.66 0.85
CA ALA A 400 22.67 -8.97 0.35
C ALA A 400 22.25 -10.07 1.33
N VAL A 401 21.74 -11.17 0.79
CA VAL A 401 21.36 -12.38 1.54
C VAL A 401 22.05 -13.59 0.92
N ASN A 402 22.68 -14.44 1.73
CA ASN A 402 23.25 -15.69 1.26
C ASN A 402 22.12 -16.71 1.03
N LEU A 403 22.00 -17.20 -0.21
CA LEU A 403 20.96 -18.15 -0.63
C LEU A 403 21.18 -19.56 -0.08
N GLU A 404 22.41 -19.91 0.33
CA GLU A 404 22.75 -21.19 0.95
C GLU A 404 22.61 -21.14 2.48
N ASN A 405 22.78 -19.96 3.08
CA ASN A 405 22.52 -19.71 4.50
C ASN A 405 21.73 -18.40 4.68
N PRO A 406 20.38 -18.45 4.66
CA PRO A 406 19.54 -17.25 4.67
C PRO A 406 19.67 -16.34 5.90
N THR A 407 20.31 -16.81 6.98
CA THR A 407 20.59 -16.00 8.18
C THR A 407 21.77 -15.05 7.99
N GLU A 408 22.61 -15.29 6.98
CA GLU A 408 23.76 -14.47 6.66
C GLU A 408 23.33 -13.30 5.75
N VAL A 409 23.29 -12.10 6.33
CA VAL A 409 22.83 -10.88 5.68
C VAL A 409 23.89 -9.78 5.79
N SER A 410 23.97 -8.92 4.79
CA SER A 410 24.90 -7.78 4.78
C SER A 410 24.28 -6.55 4.14
N HIS A 411 24.58 -5.38 4.69
CA HIS A 411 24.13 -4.08 4.20
C HIS A 411 25.33 -3.19 3.88
N LEU A 412 25.22 -2.40 2.82
CA LEU A 412 26.24 -1.43 2.43
C LEU A 412 25.64 -0.25 1.68
N ASP A 413 25.95 0.96 2.13
CA ASP A 413 25.77 2.18 1.34
C ASP A 413 27.01 2.43 0.48
N ALA A 414 26.81 2.54 -0.83
CA ALA A 414 27.89 2.69 -1.80
C ALA A 414 27.56 3.68 -2.91
N VAL A 415 28.62 4.19 -3.55
CA VAL A 415 28.53 5.09 -4.70
C VAL A 415 29.39 4.53 -5.83
N SER A 416 28.87 4.56 -7.07
CA SER A 416 29.57 4.14 -8.29
C SER A 416 29.88 2.65 -8.42
N ARG A 417 30.65 2.06 -7.50
CA ARG A 417 31.07 0.65 -7.58
C ARG A 417 31.29 0.04 -6.20
N VAL A 418 31.12 -1.28 -6.11
CA VAL A 418 31.39 -2.08 -4.91
C VAL A 418 32.32 -3.24 -5.25
N ASP A 419 33.29 -3.50 -4.38
CA ASP A 419 34.07 -4.74 -4.38
C ASP A 419 33.30 -5.80 -3.59
N LEU A 420 32.68 -6.75 -4.30
CA LEU A 420 31.84 -7.80 -3.74
C LEU A 420 32.64 -8.78 -2.90
N ALA A 421 33.90 -9.08 -3.26
CA ALA A 421 34.75 -9.96 -2.47
C ALA A 421 35.15 -9.30 -1.14
N GLY A 422 35.47 -8.00 -1.18
CA GLY A 422 35.73 -7.22 0.04
C GLY A 422 34.51 -7.03 0.94
N TRP A 423 33.29 -7.04 0.38
CA TRP A 423 32.04 -6.83 1.13
C TRP A 423 31.42 -8.13 1.66
N LEU A 424 31.31 -9.15 0.80
CA LEU A 424 30.58 -10.39 1.07
C LEU A 424 31.51 -11.57 1.40
N GLY A 425 32.82 -11.33 1.42
CA GLY A 425 33.84 -12.34 1.70
C GLY A 425 34.30 -13.11 0.45
N GLU A 426 35.40 -13.85 0.64
CA GLU A 426 36.01 -14.69 -0.40
C GLU A 426 35.66 -16.18 -0.25
N GLU A 427 34.91 -16.55 0.80
CA GLU A 427 34.50 -17.93 1.10
C GLU A 427 33.30 -18.38 0.27
N ASP A 428 33.11 -19.69 0.06
CA ASP A 428 32.02 -20.21 -0.78
C ASP A 428 30.64 -19.72 -0.29
N GLY A 429 29.81 -19.25 -1.24
CA GLY A 429 28.45 -18.77 -0.97
C GLY A 429 27.77 -18.31 -2.26
N LEU A 430 26.43 -18.25 -2.27
CA LEU A 430 25.67 -17.68 -3.38
C LEU A 430 24.84 -16.51 -2.87
N TRP A 431 25.24 -15.29 -3.20
CA TRP A 431 24.65 -14.08 -2.67
C TRP A 431 23.61 -13.49 -3.60
N PHE A 432 22.44 -13.16 -3.06
CA PHE A 432 21.38 -12.41 -3.72
C PHE A 432 21.44 -10.96 -3.25
N ILE A 433 21.68 -10.04 -4.18
CA ILE A 433 21.99 -8.64 -3.91
C ILE A 433 20.87 -7.76 -4.48
N GLN A 434 20.21 -7.02 -3.61
CA GLN A 434 19.22 -5.99 -3.93
C GLN A 434 19.82 -4.60 -3.72
N GLY A 435 19.21 -3.59 -4.34
CA GLY A 435 19.68 -2.22 -4.21
C GLY A 435 18.64 -1.18 -4.56
N LYS A 436 18.71 -0.02 -3.90
CA LYS A 436 17.93 1.17 -4.23
C LYS A 436 18.85 2.37 -4.39
N SER A 437 18.81 2.98 -5.56
CA SER A 437 19.52 4.22 -5.89
C SER A 437 18.64 5.43 -5.66
N ASP A 438 19.21 6.49 -5.08
CA ASP A 438 18.57 7.81 -4.96
C ASP A 438 18.21 8.45 -6.31
N GLN A 439 18.98 8.15 -7.37
CA GLN A 439 18.81 8.73 -8.70
C GLN A 439 18.16 7.79 -9.71
N ARG A 440 18.34 6.47 -9.54
CA ARG A 440 17.90 5.47 -10.53
C ARG A 440 16.74 4.60 -10.05
N GLY A 441 16.38 4.67 -8.76
CA GLY A 441 15.31 3.86 -8.20
C GLY A 441 15.72 2.42 -7.90
N VAL A 442 14.80 1.49 -8.05
CA VAL A 442 14.94 0.08 -7.63
C VAL A 442 15.80 -0.69 -8.63
N MET A 443 16.88 -1.29 -8.13
CA MET A 443 17.78 -2.14 -8.90
C MET A 443 17.19 -3.54 -9.08
N ARG A 444 17.30 -4.09 -10.28
CA ARG A 444 17.07 -5.52 -10.50
C ARG A 444 18.06 -6.32 -9.68
N PRO A 445 17.62 -7.30 -8.87
CA PRO A 445 18.51 -8.09 -8.06
C PRO A 445 19.58 -8.79 -8.90
N SER A 446 20.80 -8.81 -8.38
CA SER A 446 21.94 -9.50 -8.97
C SER A 446 22.33 -10.69 -8.10
N VAL A 447 22.80 -11.75 -8.72
CA VAL A 447 23.35 -12.91 -8.00
C VAL A 447 24.85 -12.95 -8.21
N TRP A 448 25.60 -13.15 -7.13
CA TRP A 448 27.06 -13.23 -7.16
C TRP A 448 27.57 -14.38 -6.31
N ALA A 449 28.69 -14.96 -6.71
CA ALA A 449 29.42 -15.95 -5.93
C ALA A 449 30.93 -15.65 -6.05
N PRO A 450 31.71 -15.82 -4.98
CA PRO A 450 33.15 -15.57 -5.00
C PRO A 450 33.90 -16.57 -5.89
N ARG A 451 33.33 -17.76 -6.10
CA ARG A 451 33.84 -18.76 -7.04
C ARG A 451 32.85 -18.99 -8.18
N PRO A 452 33.33 -19.19 -9.43
CA PRO A 452 32.46 -19.51 -10.55
C PRO A 452 31.60 -20.74 -10.26
N ARG A 453 30.27 -20.58 -10.36
CA ARG A 453 29.32 -21.70 -10.26
C ARG A 453 29.04 -22.27 -11.66
N PRO A 454 28.73 -23.57 -11.77
CA PRO A 454 28.26 -24.15 -13.02
C PRO A 454 27.06 -23.37 -13.57
N PHE A 455 27.04 -23.16 -14.88
CA PHE A 455 25.91 -22.53 -15.53
C PHE A 455 24.64 -23.38 -15.31
N SER A 456 23.54 -22.72 -14.95
CA SER A 456 22.22 -23.34 -14.80
C SER A 456 21.18 -22.46 -15.45
N LYS A 457 20.22 -23.06 -16.16
CA LYS A 457 19.09 -22.28 -16.69
C LYS A 457 18.11 -21.98 -15.57
N ARG A 458 17.41 -20.85 -15.69
CA ARG A 458 16.44 -20.43 -14.68
C ARG A 458 15.32 -21.46 -14.50
N GLU A 459 14.83 -22.00 -15.61
CA GLU A 459 13.78 -23.01 -15.62
C GLU A 459 14.20 -24.29 -14.90
N GLU A 460 15.48 -24.70 -15.03
CA GLU A 460 16.04 -25.87 -14.35
C GLU A 460 16.13 -25.63 -12.83
N ARG A 461 16.50 -24.42 -12.41
CA ARG A 461 16.53 -24.06 -10.99
C ARG A 461 15.12 -24.03 -10.39
N ILE A 462 14.16 -23.39 -11.05
CA ILE A 462 12.76 -23.36 -10.61
C ILE A 462 12.23 -24.79 -10.47
N GLY A 463 12.43 -25.65 -11.47
CA GLY A 463 12.02 -27.06 -11.40
C GLY A 463 12.69 -27.84 -10.25
N SER A 464 13.93 -27.49 -9.88
CA SER A 464 14.59 -28.08 -8.71
C SER A 464 13.93 -27.66 -7.39
N TYR A 465 13.52 -26.39 -7.27
CA TYR A 465 12.78 -25.91 -6.11
C TYR A 465 11.35 -26.46 -6.04
N GLU A 466 10.69 -26.70 -7.18
CA GLU A 466 9.41 -27.41 -7.22
C GLU A 466 9.53 -28.83 -6.65
N MET A 467 10.56 -29.58 -7.05
CA MET A 467 10.81 -30.91 -6.48
C MET A 467 11.13 -30.83 -4.98
N ALA A 468 11.87 -29.80 -4.54
CA ALA A 468 12.14 -29.57 -3.13
C ALA A 468 10.85 -29.30 -2.35
N TRP A 469 9.92 -28.50 -2.89
CA TRP A 469 8.61 -28.27 -2.29
C TRP A 469 7.77 -29.56 -2.22
N GLN A 470 7.76 -30.37 -3.27
CA GLN A 470 7.06 -31.66 -3.27
C GLN A 470 7.62 -32.63 -2.22
N ARG A 471 8.95 -32.62 -2.01
CA ARG A 471 9.60 -33.36 -0.93
C ARG A 471 9.16 -32.84 0.45
N ALA A 472 9.22 -31.52 0.67
CA ALA A 472 8.82 -30.89 1.92
C ALA A 472 7.32 -31.09 2.25
N LEU A 473 6.47 -31.21 1.24
CA LEU A 473 5.05 -31.57 1.42
C LEU A 473 4.84 -33.01 1.86
N SER A 474 5.80 -33.89 1.56
CA SER A 474 5.80 -35.30 1.97
C SER A 474 6.48 -35.51 3.33
N ASP A 475 7.29 -34.56 3.79
CA ASP A 475 7.99 -34.58 5.07
C ASP A 475 7.65 -33.32 5.90
N PRO A 476 6.74 -33.41 6.88
CA PRO A 476 6.31 -32.25 7.66
C PRO A 476 7.43 -31.51 8.41
N ASP A 477 8.53 -32.18 8.75
CA ASP A 477 9.67 -31.65 9.52
C ASP A 477 10.84 -31.18 8.65
N ASP A 478 10.64 -31.08 7.34
CA ASP A 478 11.68 -30.64 6.40
C ASP A 478 12.19 -29.23 6.74
N SER A 479 13.50 -29.05 6.91
CA SER A 479 14.10 -27.74 7.26
C SER A 479 13.79 -26.66 6.22
N MET A 480 13.47 -27.07 4.99
CA MET A 480 13.10 -26.18 3.90
C MET A 480 11.99 -25.19 4.27
N TRP A 481 11.04 -25.55 5.15
CA TRP A 481 9.95 -24.65 5.56
C TRP A 481 10.44 -23.40 6.29
N ASP A 482 11.45 -23.57 7.15
CA ASP A 482 12.02 -22.47 7.93
C ASP A 482 13.14 -21.76 7.18
N ASP A 483 13.96 -22.50 6.43
CA ASP A 483 14.99 -21.93 5.55
C ASP A 483 14.36 -21.01 4.48
N PHE A 484 13.29 -21.47 3.83
CA PHE A 484 12.56 -20.68 2.84
C PHE A 484 11.96 -19.42 3.45
N TRP A 485 11.29 -19.54 4.59
CA TRP A 485 10.63 -18.38 5.19
C TRP A 485 11.65 -17.35 5.69
N THR A 486 12.73 -17.81 6.33
CA THR A 486 13.86 -16.95 6.71
C THR A 486 14.43 -16.22 5.50
N LEU A 487 14.61 -16.92 4.38
CA LEU A 487 15.05 -16.31 3.12
C LEU A 487 14.09 -15.22 2.63
N VAL A 488 12.79 -15.50 2.56
CA VAL A 488 11.80 -14.53 2.10
C VAL A 488 11.79 -13.30 3.01
N THR A 489 11.73 -13.49 4.32
CA THR A 489 11.71 -12.39 5.29
C THR A 489 12.97 -11.53 5.20
N ASN A 490 14.15 -12.15 5.10
CA ASN A 490 15.40 -11.41 4.98
C ASN A 490 15.57 -10.70 3.63
N VAL A 491 15.08 -11.29 2.54
CA VAL A 491 15.08 -10.64 1.22
C VAL A 491 14.08 -9.47 1.15
N ARG A 492 12.95 -9.56 1.87
CA ARG A 492 11.99 -8.46 1.98
C ARG A 492 12.54 -7.23 2.69
N LEU A 493 13.58 -7.38 3.52
CA LEU A 493 14.26 -6.23 4.12
C LEU A 493 15.00 -5.39 3.06
N GLY A 494 15.49 -6.01 1.99
CA GLY A 494 16.19 -5.34 0.88
C GLY A 494 15.30 -4.88 -0.28
N GLY A 495 14.05 -5.32 -0.35
CA GLY A 495 13.13 -5.06 -1.48
C GLY A 495 11.98 -6.07 -1.54
N ASP A 496 11.65 -6.56 -2.73
CA ASP A 496 10.67 -7.66 -2.90
C ASP A 496 11.36 -9.00 -3.14
N ALA A 497 10.66 -10.08 -2.79
CA ALA A 497 11.13 -11.45 -2.98
C ALA A 497 10.77 -12.06 -4.36
N SER A 498 10.16 -11.28 -5.27
CA SER A 498 9.60 -11.78 -6.53
C SER A 498 10.63 -12.31 -7.53
N SER A 499 11.89 -11.89 -7.41
CA SER A 499 12.99 -12.39 -8.24
C SER A 499 13.58 -13.71 -7.76
N LEU A 500 13.22 -14.21 -6.58
CA LEU A 500 13.70 -15.50 -6.09
C LEU A 500 13.07 -16.65 -6.89
N ASP A 501 13.91 -17.57 -7.35
CA ASP A 501 13.45 -18.77 -8.07
C ASP A 501 12.63 -19.68 -7.13
N GLN A 502 12.93 -19.70 -5.83
CA GLN A 502 12.18 -20.41 -4.78
C GLN A 502 10.74 -19.89 -4.63
N VAL A 503 10.56 -18.56 -4.68
CA VAL A 503 9.25 -17.91 -4.61
C VAL A 503 8.49 -18.13 -5.92
N THR A 504 9.18 -18.07 -7.06
CA THR A 504 8.59 -18.38 -8.36
C THR A 504 8.05 -19.82 -8.41
N ALA A 505 8.79 -20.78 -7.83
CA ALA A 505 8.39 -22.19 -7.77
C ALA A 505 7.07 -22.42 -7.00
N LEU A 506 6.71 -21.56 -6.04
CA LEU A 506 5.43 -21.67 -5.32
C LEU A 506 4.21 -21.59 -6.25
N GLY A 507 4.29 -20.88 -7.38
CA GLY A 507 3.16 -20.84 -8.33
C GLY A 507 2.85 -22.18 -8.97
N ASN A 508 3.82 -23.10 -9.01
CA ASN A 508 3.68 -24.48 -9.49
C ASN A 508 3.44 -25.48 -8.35
N CYS A 509 3.57 -25.06 -7.09
CA CYS A 509 3.32 -25.85 -5.89
C CYS A 509 2.42 -25.06 -4.90
N PRO A 510 1.21 -24.62 -5.30
CA PRO A 510 0.37 -23.74 -4.47
C PRO A 510 -0.06 -24.38 -3.14
N GLU A 511 -0.09 -25.70 -3.03
CA GLU A 511 -0.31 -26.42 -1.77
C GLU A 511 0.77 -26.14 -0.72
N ALA A 512 2.02 -25.84 -1.12
CA ALA A 512 3.08 -25.44 -0.20
C ALA A 512 2.82 -24.05 0.38
N ALA A 513 2.32 -23.12 -0.45
CA ALA A 513 1.90 -21.81 0.03
C ALA A 513 0.74 -21.92 1.04
N VAL A 514 -0.25 -22.79 0.79
CA VAL A 514 -1.32 -23.07 1.75
C VAL A 514 -0.77 -23.70 3.04
N ALA A 515 0.16 -24.66 2.94
CA ALA A 515 0.78 -25.27 4.12
C ALA A 515 1.51 -24.22 4.97
N LEU A 516 2.29 -23.33 4.36
CA LEU A 516 2.94 -22.21 5.06
C LEU A 516 1.93 -21.36 5.83
N LEU A 517 0.80 -21.01 5.19
CA LEU A 517 -0.25 -20.17 5.78
C LEU A 517 -0.82 -20.75 7.08
N PHE A 518 -0.93 -22.08 7.19
CA PHE A 518 -1.43 -22.74 8.40
C PHE A 518 -0.35 -23.11 9.42
N ARG A 519 0.94 -23.06 9.04
CA ARG A 519 2.07 -23.42 9.91
C ARG A 519 2.65 -22.22 10.65
N LYS A 520 2.60 -21.03 10.05
CA LYS A 520 3.22 -19.83 10.63
C LYS A 520 2.39 -19.23 11.78
N PRO A 521 3.04 -18.56 12.76
CA PRO A 521 2.36 -17.97 13.90
C PRO A 521 1.43 -16.82 13.48
N LYS A 522 0.47 -16.46 14.35
CA LYS A 522 -0.52 -15.38 14.10
C LYS A 522 0.09 -14.10 13.54
N ILE A 523 1.25 -13.69 14.07
CA ILE A 523 1.92 -12.44 13.69
C ILE A 523 2.45 -12.43 12.25
N GLU A 524 2.64 -13.60 11.63
CA GLU A 524 3.22 -13.74 10.29
C GLU A 524 2.18 -14.03 9.20
N ILE A 525 0.92 -14.30 9.56
CA ILE A 525 -0.11 -14.69 8.58
C ILE A 525 -0.33 -13.61 7.52
N ALA A 526 -0.36 -12.34 7.93
CA ALA A 526 -0.47 -11.23 6.99
C ALA A 526 0.69 -11.22 5.99
N GLU A 527 1.92 -11.41 6.47
CA GLU A 527 3.11 -11.46 5.61
C GLU A 527 3.10 -12.66 4.65
N VAL A 528 2.56 -13.80 5.07
CA VAL A 528 2.38 -14.98 4.19
C VAL A 528 1.33 -14.67 3.11
N LEU A 529 0.22 -14.01 3.46
CA LEU A 529 -0.81 -13.62 2.51
C LEU A 529 -0.29 -12.64 1.46
N GLU A 530 0.62 -11.73 1.82
CA GLU A 530 1.28 -10.80 0.90
C GLU A 530 2.16 -11.50 -0.16
N LEU A 531 2.45 -12.81 -0.02
CA LEU A 531 3.18 -13.56 -1.06
C LEU A 531 2.48 -13.51 -2.44
N GLU A 532 1.17 -13.26 -2.54
CA GLU A 532 0.52 -13.14 -3.86
C GLU A 532 1.02 -11.93 -4.68
N ALA A 533 1.62 -10.92 -4.03
CA ALA A 533 2.28 -9.81 -4.70
C ALA A 533 3.70 -10.14 -5.21
N GLU A 534 4.24 -11.31 -4.86
CA GLU A 534 5.63 -11.71 -5.16
C GLU A 534 5.73 -13.04 -5.90
N ALA A 535 4.84 -14.00 -5.59
CA ALA A 535 4.77 -15.32 -6.18
C ALA A 535 3.72 -15.39 -7.30
N PRO A 536 3.88 -16.28 -8.30
CA PRO A 536 2.99 -16.36 -9.46
C PRO A 536 1.66 -17.10 -9.19
N PHE A 537 0.96 -16.69 -8.13
CA PHE A 537 -0.39 -17.15 -7.79
C PHE A 537 -1.26 -16.00 -7.26
N TRP A 538 -2.56 -16.27 -7.13
CA TRP A 538 -3.53 -15.40 -6.49
C TRP A 538 -4.41 -16.26 -5.58
N TRP A 539 -4.50 -15.96 -4.28
CA TRP A 539 -5.14 -16.86 -3.30
C TRP A 539 -6.55 -17.32 -3.71
N PRO A 540 -7.45 -16.43 -4.17
CA PRO A 540 -8.78 -16.78 -4.65
C PRO A 540 -8.83 -17.73 -5.85
N ALA A 541 -7.73 -17.86 -6.61
CA ALA A 541 -7.63 -18.74 -7.78
C ALA A 541 -6.81 -20.01 -7.53
N ILE A 542 -6.40 -20.28 -6.28
CA ILE A 542 -5.74 -21.53 -5.92
C ILE A 542 -6.75 -22.68 -5.95
N PRO A 543 -6.48 -23.81 -6.65
CA PRO A 543 -7.40 -24.94 -6.71
C PRO A 543 -7.77 -25.52 -5.34
N LEU A 544 -9.01 -25.96 -5.16
CA LEU A 544 -9.48 -26.57 -3.91
C LEU A 544 -8.63 -27.80 -3.49
N LYS A 545 -8.13 -28.55 -4.47
CA LYS A 545 -7.23 -29.69 -4.23
C LYS A 545 -5.93 -29.25 -3.54
N ALA A 546 -5.40 -28.08 -3.88
CA ALA A 546 -4.19 -27.54 -3.26
C ALA A 546 -4.47 -27.11 -1.81
N TRP A 547 -5.63 -26.48 -1.55
CA TRP A 547 -6.09 -26.16 -0.19
C TRP A 547 -6.20 -27.40 0.70
N LYS A 548 -6.86 -28.45 0.21
CA LYS A 548 -6.95 -29.76 0.90
C LYS A 548 -5.57 -30.31 1.24
N THR A 549 -4.63 -30.23 0.29
CA THR A 549 -3.29 -30.81 0.43
C THR A 549 -2.44 -30.04 1.43
N GLY A 550 -2.45 -28.70 1.36
CA GLY A 550 -1.74 -27.84 2.30
C GLY A 550 -2.26 -27.96 3.73
N ILE A 551 -3.58 -27.95 3.93
CA ILE A 551 -4.19 -28.14 5.27
C ILE A 551 -3.90 -29.54 5.82
N ARG A 552 -3.90 -30.59 4.98
CA ARG A 552 -3.49 -31.93 5.40
C ARG A 552 -2.04 -31.95 5.88
N ASN A 553 -1.13 -31.30 5.15
CA ASN A 553 0.27 -31.19 5.57
C ASN A 553 0.40 -30.44 6.91
N ALA A 554 -0.28 -29.31 7.10
CA ALA A 554 -0.29 -28.60 8.37
C ALA A 554 -0.83 -29.45 9.53
N LYS A 555 -1.89 -30.24 9.30
CA LYS A 555 -2.41 -31.23 10.27
C LYS A 555 -1.35 -32.26 10.66
N GLN A 556 -0.59 -32.76 9.69
CA GLN A 556 0.50 -33.72 9.92
C GLN A 556 1.67 -33.08 10.69
N TYR A 557 2.02 -31.83 10.36
CA TYR A 557 3.06 -31.07 11.06
C TYR A 557 2.72 -30.85 12.55
N PHE A 558 1.51 -30.36 12.86
CA PHE A 558 1.10 -30.22 14.26
C PHE A 558 1.02 -31.57 14.99
N SER A 559 0.61 -32.63 14.30
CA SER A 559 0.63 -33.98 14.86
C SER A 559 2.03 -34.47 15.19
N PHE A 560 3.01 -34.20 14.32
CA PHE A 560 4.41 -34.52 14.54
C PHE A 560 4.95 -33.80 15.79
N ILE A 561 4.87 -32.47 15.84
CA ILE A 561 5.36 -31.67 16.97
C ILE A 561 4.71 -32.06 18.29
N MET A 562 3.38 -32.22 18.32
CA MET A 562 2.69 -32.56 19.56
C MET A 562 3.06 -33.96 20.08
N ARG A 563 3.36 -34.91 19.20
CA ARG A 563 3.83 -36.26 19.59
C ARG A 563 5.26 -36.23 20.12
N GLU A 564 6.13 -35.36 19.59
CA GLU A 564 7.49 -35.20 20.10
C GLU A 564 7.54 -34.70 21.55
N HIS A 565 6.59 -33.82 21.94
CA HIS A 565 6.50 -33.32 23.30
C HIS A 565 6.13 -34.38 24.36
N LYS A 566 5.66 -35.58 23.98
CA LYS A 566 5.26 -36.71 24.86
C LYS A 566 4.32 -36.38 26.05
N ALA A 567 3.71 -35.21 26.05
CA ALA A 567 2.89 -34.69 27.15
C ALA A 567 1.39 -34.97 26.99
N PHE A 568 0.96 -35.38 25.80
CA PHE A 568 -0.46 -35.51 25.44
C PHE A 568 -0.76 -36.92 24.92
N ASN A 569 -1.96 -37.41 25.21
CA ASN A 569 -2.49 -38.63 24.57
C ASN A 569 -3.07 -38.31 23.17
N GLU A 570 -3.33 -39.33 22.36
CA GLU A 570 -3.78 -39.14 20.97
C GLU A 570 -5.10 -38.37 20.85
N SER A 571 -6.03 -38.52 21.79
CA SER A 571 -7.29 -37.77 21.79
C SER A 571 -7.07 -36.28 22.05
N GLN A 572 -6.18 -35.94 23.00
CA GLN A 572 -5.81 -34.56 23.30
C GLN A 572 -5.07 -33.92 22.11
N ILE A 573 -4.17 -34.68 21.47
CA ILE A 573 -3.46 -34.22 20.27
C ILE A 573 -4.45 -33.87 19.16
N GLN A 574 -5.44 -34.73 18.89
CA GLN A 574 -6.45 -34.47 17.87
C GLN A 574 -7.28 -33.20 18.17
N GLU A 575 -7.69 -33.00 19.42
CA GLU A 575 -8.42 -31.80 19.83
C GLU A 575 -7.58 -30.53 19.67
N LEU A 576 -6.32 -30.55 20.12
CA LEU A 576 -5.41 -29.41 20.03
C LEU A 576 -5.07 -29.04 18.58
N ILE A 577 -4.86 -30.01 17.70
CA ILE A 577 -4.68 -29.78 16.26
C ILE A 577 -5.94 -29.13 15.68
N GLY A 578 -7.12 -29.64 16.04
CA GLY A 578 -8.41 -29.08 15.64
C GLY A 578 -8.53 -27.61 16.00
N GLN A 579 -8.23 -27.27 17.26
CA GLN A 579 -8.25 -25.89 17.73
C GLN A 579 -7.19 -25.01 17.04
N ALA A 580 -5.96 -25.50 16.87
CA ALA A 580 -4.88 -24.76 16.22
C ALA A 580 -5.24 -24.39 14.78
N ILE A 581 -5.71 -25.35 13.99
CA ILE A 581 -6.12 -25.13 12.60
C ILE A 581 -7.35 -24.22 12.54
N ALA A 582 -8.33 -24.37 13.45
CA ALA A 582 -9.52 -23.52 13.46
C ALA A 582 -9.18 -22.06 13.84
N ARG A 583 -8.25 -21.83 14.77
CA ARG A 583 -7.73 -20.47 15.08
C ARG A 583 -7.00 -19.88 13.89
N GLN A 584 -6.13 -20.64 13.23
CA GLN A 584 -5.43 -20.21 12.01
C GLN A 584 -6.42 -19.83 10.90
N ALA A 585 -7.44 -20.66 10.66
CA ALA A 585 -8.53 -20.35 9.74
C ALA A 585 -9.24 -19.03 10.09
N GLY A 586 -9.49 -18.77 11.38
CA GLY A 586 -10.12 -17.53 11.82
C GLY A 586 -9.27 -16.29 11.54
N GLN A 587 -7.96 -16.37 11.75
CA GLN A 587 -7.03 -15.29 11.43
C GLN A 587 -6.95 -15.02 9.92
N ILE A 588 -6.90 -16.08 9.12
CA ILE A 588 -6.92 -15.96 7.65
C ILE A 588 -8.22 -15.27 7.21
N LEU A 589 -9.38 -15.66 7.76
CA LEU A 589 -10.67 -15.09 7.37
C LEU A 589 -10.91 -13.67 7.86
N LEU A 590 -10.25 -13.26 8.94
CA LEU A 590 -10.25 -11.87 9.37
C LEU A 590 -9.60 -10.97 8.31
N LEU A 591 -8.52 -11.45 7.68
CA LEU A 591 -7.78 -10.71 6.67
C LEU A 591 -8.35 -10.91 5.25
N ARG A 592 -8.86 -12.11 4.95
CA ARG A 592 -9.23 -12.58 3.60
C ARG A 592 -10.54 -13.39 3.63
N PRO A 593 -11.70 -12.73 3.83
CA PRO A 593 -12.99 -13.40 3.96
C PRO A 593 -13.41 -14.18 2.72
N GLU A 594 -12.90 -13.82 1.54
CA GLU A 594 -13.20 -14.50 0.27
C GLU A 594 -12.68 -15.96 0.23
N LEU A 595 -11.75 -16.31 1.12
CA LEU A 595 -11.17 -17.66 1.23
C LEU A 595 -12.06 -18.63 2.04
N LYS A 596 -13.20 -18.17 2.57
CA LYS A 596 -14.11 -18.95 3.42
C LYS A 596 -14.44 -20.34 2.88
N ALA A 597 -14.90 -20.43 1.63
CA ALA A 597 -15.28 -21.72 1.06
C ALA A 597 -14.06 -22.62 0.82
N HIS A 598 -12.93 -22.06 0.37
CA HIS A 598 -11.68 -22.80 0.19
C HIS A 598 -11.28 -23.54 1.47
N ILE A 599 -11.26 -22.82 2.59
CA ILE A 599 -10.91 -23.38 3.90
C ILE A 599 -11.99 -24.36 4.38
N GLY A 600 -13.27 -23.96 4.34
CA GLY A 600 -14.37 -24.79 4.83
C GLY A 600 -14.48 -26.14 4.14
N ILE A 601 -14.39 -26.15 2.80
CA ILE A 601 -14.42 -27.37 1.99
C ILE A 601 -13.18 -28.23 2.27
N ALA A 602 -11.99 -27.63 2.28
CA ALA A 602 -10.76 -28.36 2.53
C ALA A 602 -10.75 -29.01 3.93
N LEU A 603 -11.24 -28.31 4.97
CA LEU A 603 -11.37 -28.87 6.32
C LEU A 603 -12.31 -30.07 6.36
N ALA A 604 -13.49 -29.97 5.72
CA ALA A 604 -14.42 -31.09 5.63
C ALA A 604 -13.78 -32.30 4.91
N GLU A 605 -13.04 -32.06 3.83
CA GLU A 605 -12.36 -33.12 3.07
C GLU A 605 -11.14 -33.75 3.78
N VAL A 606 -10.61 -33.13 4.83
CA VAL A 606 -9.58 -33.71 5.71
C VAL A 606 -10.14 -34.22 7.05
N GLU A 607 -11.45 -34.43 7.09
CA GLU A 607 -12.20 -34.97 8.24
C GLU A 607 -12.09 -34.10 9.49
N MET A 608 -12.08 -32.78 9.31
CA MET A 608 -12.11 -31.79 10.39
C MET A 608 -13.44 -31.04 10.39
N LEU A 609 -13.83 -30.50 11.55
CA LEU A 609 -15.01 -29.65 11.63
C LEU A 609 -14.80 -28.39 10.78
N PRO A 610 -15.73 -28.03 9.87
CA PRO A 610 -15.61 -26.84 9.02
C PRO A 610 -15.99 -25.58 9.81
N ILE A 611 -15.19 -25.28 10.83
CA ILE A 611 -15.31 -24.12 11.71
C ILE A 611 -13.98 -23.37 11.77
N ALA A 612 -14.06 -22.06 11.90
CA ALA A 612 -12.96 -21.21 12.33
C ALA A 612 -13.22 -20.69 13.74
N LEU A 613 -12.20 -20.19 14.44
CA LEU A 613 -12.34 -19.55 15.75
C LEU A 613 -11.92 -18.08 15.64
N ASN A 614 -12.76 -17.16 16.12
CA ASN A 614 -12.40 -15.73 16.18
C ASN A 614 -11.40 -15.45 17.32
N GLU A 615 -11.04 -14.18 17.54
CA GLU A 615 -10.09 -13.81 18.60
C GLU A 615 -10.56 -14.13 20.02
N ALA A 616 -11.88 -14.25 20.22
CA ALA A 616 -12.50 -14.64 21.48
C ALA A 616 -12.75 -16.17 21.57
N ASP A 617 -12.10 -16.96 20.70
CA ASP A 617 -12.32 -18.41 20.56
C ASP A 617 -13.77 -18.83 20.28
N ALA A 618 -14.60 -17.90 19.77
CA ALA A 618 -15.98 -18.21 19.38
C ALA A 618 -16.03 -18.84 17.96
N PRO A 619 -16.84 -19.87 17.76
CA PRO A 619 -16.91 -20.59 16.49
C PRO A 619 -17.58 -19.77 15.38
N ILE A 620 -16.92 -19.68 14.23
CA ILE A 620 -17.42 -19.13 12.98
C ILE A 620 -17.71 -20.30 12.03
N PRO A 621 -18.98 -20.57 11.68
CA PRO A 621 -19.32 -21.60 10.70
C PRO A 621 -18.77 -21.26 9.30
N LEU A 622 -18.04 -22.20 8.70
CA LEU A 622 -17.49 -22.05 7.35
C LEU A 622 -18.47 -22.50 6.26
N ALA A 623 -19.52 -23.23 6.64
CA ALA A 623 -20.57 -23.63 5.72
C ALA A 623 -21.27 -22.41 5.09
N VAL A 624 -21.61 -22.53 3.80
CA VAL A 624 -22.36 -21.52 3.05
C VAL A 624 -23.75 -22.07 2.73
N PRO A 625 -24.74 -21.92 3.65
CA PRO A 625 -26.08 -22.45 3.41
C PRO A 625 -26.79 -21.67 2.31
N ASN A 626 -27.54 -22.40 1.47
CA ASN A 626 -28.34 -21.86 0.36
C ASN A 626 -27.53 -20.94 -0.58
N PRO A 627 -26.43 -21.43 -1.18
CA PRO A 627 -25.47 -20.60 -1.91
C PRO A 627 -26.13 -19.84 -3.06
N MET A 628 -27.01 -20.48 -3.85
CA MET A 628 -27.72 -19.83 -4.95
C MET A 628 -28.56 -18.63 -4.48
N LYS A 629 -29.34 -18.80 -3.41
CA LYS A 629 -30.18 -17.72 -2.86
C LYS A 629 -29.33 -16.53 -2.36
N LYS A 630 -28.20 -16.81 -1.72
CA LYS A 630 -27.26 -15.77 -1.26
C LYS A 630 -26.64 -15.01 -2.43
N LEU A 631 -26.22 -15.74 -3.48
CA LEU A 631 -25.68 -15.14 -4.69
C LEU A 631 -26.70 -14.26 -5.40
N GLU A 632 -27.94 -14.74 -5.58
CA GLU A 632 -28.99 -13.95 -6.22
C GLU A 632 -29.34 -12.67 -5.46
N ALA A 633 -29.44 -12.75 -4.13
CA ALA A 633 -29.70 -11.58 -3.29
C ALA A 633 -28.55 -10.57 -3.37
N SER A 634 -27.31 -11.04 -3.27
CA SER A 634 -26.12 -10.20 -3.30
C SER A 634 -25.87 -9.61 -4.70
N ALA A 635 -26.20 -10.36 -5.76
CA ALA A 635 -26.11 -9.91 -7.15
C ALA A 635 -27.08 -8.76 -7.45
N GLN A 636 -28.28 -8.79 -6.85
CA GLN A 636 -29.23 -7.68 -6.96
C GLN A 636 -28.69 -6.42 -6.31
N GLU A 637 -28.02 -6.54 -5.16
CA GLU A 637 -27.43 -5.39 -4.48
C GLU A 637 -26.23 -4.84 -5.24
N ALA A 638 -25.33 -5.71 -5.72
CA ALA A 638 -24.23 -5.32 -6.59
C ALA A 638 -24.73 -4.61 -7.86
N ALA A 639 -25.81 -5.11 -8.48
CA ALA A 639 -26.42 -4.48 -9.64
C ALA A 639 -27.15 -3.15 -9.33
N ARG A 640 -27.49 -2.87 -8.06
CA ARG A 640 -28.03 -1.56 -7.64
C ARG A 640 -26.93 -0.53 -7.41
N ARG A 641 -25.78 -0.97 -6.90
CA ARG A 641 -24.56 -0.16 -6.76
C ARG A 641 -23.82 0.02 -8.09
N PHE A 642 -24.35 -0.52 -9.18
CA PHE A 642 -23.70 -0.46 -10.48
C PHE A 642 -23.91 0.92 -11.13
N ASP A 643 -22.80 1.57 -11.45
CA ASP A 643 -22.77 2.74 -12.33
C ASP A 643 -22.02 2.43 -13.65
N MET A 644 -20.74 2.04 -13.56
CA MET A 644 -19.90 1.77 -14.75
C MET A 644 -18.86 0.67 -14.52
N LEU A 645 -18.77 -0.29 -15.44
CA LEU A 645 -17.70 -1.29 -15.42
C LEU A 645 -16.43 -0.80 -16.13
N PRO A 646 -15.24 -1.29 -15.72
CA PRO A 646 -14.04 -1.12 -16.51
C PRO A 646 -14.25 -1.65 -17.93
N PHE A 647 -13.92 -0.83 -18.93
CA PHE A 647 -14.05 -1.20 -20.33
C PHE A 647 -13.08 -2.35 -20.67
N GLY A 648 -13.49 -3.24 -21.58
CA GLY A 648 -12.64 -4.36 -22.01
C GLY A 648 -12.75 -5.61 -21.13
N THR A 649 -13.73 -5.67 -20.22
CA THR A 649 -14.02 -6.81 -19.33
C THR A 649 -15.14 -7.72 -19.85
N SER A 650 -15.76 -7.39 -20.99
CA SER A 650 -16.94 -8.10 -21.51
C SER A 650 -16.73 -9.59 -21.85
N SER A 651 -15.49 -10.03 -22.02
CA SER A 651 -15.14 -11.44 -22.23
C SER A 651 -15.19 -12.29 -20.95
N ILE A 652 -15.31 -11.67 -19.78
CA ILE A 652 -15.54 -12.41 -18.53
C ILE A 652 -16.98 -12.90 -18.52
N ARG A 653 -17.11 -14.22 -18.60
CA ARG A 653 -18.36 -14.98 -18.59
C ARG A 653 -18.14 -16.28 -17.84
N ALA A 654 -19.15 -16.67 -17.05
CA ALA A 654 -19.22 -17.99 -16.45
C ALA A 654 -19.53 -19.03 -17.54
N GLY A 655 -18.93 -20.21 -17.45
CA GLY A 655 -19.07 -21.24 -18.48
C GLY A 655 -20.22 -22.21 -18.23
N HIS A 656 -20.57 -22.44 -16.97
CA HIS A 656 -21.45 -23.55 -16.56
C HIS A 656 -22.68 -23.08 -15.79
N SER A 657 -22.57 -22.02 -14.99
CA SER A 657 -23.68 -21.51 -14.15
C SER A 657 -23.93 -20.04 -14.42
N VAL A 658 -25.21 -19.67 -14.61
CA VAL A 658 -25.64 -18.28 -14.76
C VAL A 658 -26.42 -17.87 -13.52
N ILE A 659 -25.95 -16.85 -12.82
CA ILE A 659 -26.60 -16.30 -11.63
C ILE A 659 -27.46 -15.11 -12.03
N ALA A 660 -28.67 -15.01 -11.48
CA ALA A 660 -29.59 -13.90 -11.71
C ALA A 660 -29.72 -13.53 -13.23
N PRO A 661 -30.20 -14.47 -14.07
CA PRO A 661 -30.32 -14.26 -15.52
C PRO A 661 -31.25 -13.10 -15.91
N GLN A 662 -32.11 -12.66 -14.98
CA GLN A 662 -33.01 -11.52 -15.15
C GLN A 662 -32.30 -10.16 -15.13
N LEU A 663 -31.05 -10.07 -14.66
CA LEU A 663 -30.29 -8.83 -14.61
C LEU A 663 -29.67 -8.48 -15.97
N SER A 664 -29.40 -7.19 -16.20
CA SER A 664 -28.88 -6.66 -17.47
C SER A 664 -27.60 -7.35 -17.94
N GLU A 665 -27.46 -7.55 -19.25
CA GLU A 665 -26.21 -8.05 -19.86
C GLU A 665 -25.00 -7.13 -19.64
N GLN A 666 -25.25 -5.85 -19.33
CA GLN A 666 -24.18 -4.87 -19.05
C GLN A 666 -23.45 -5.15 -17.73
N VAL A 667 -24.16 -5.64 -16.70
CA VAL A 667 -23.55 -6.00 -15.40
C VAL A 667 -23.00 -7.43 -15.38
N ARG A 668 -23.27 -8.22 -16.43
CA ARG A 668 -22.93 -9.63 -16.50
C ARG A 668 -21.45 -9.94 -16.23
N PRO A 669 -20.45 -9.18 -16.75
CA PRO A 669 -19.04 -9.45 -16.42
C PRO A 669 -18.76 -9.39 -14.92
N LEU A 670 -19.37 -8.43 -14.20
CA LEU A 670 -19.20 -8.27 -12.76
C LEU A 670 -19.78 -9.48 -12.01
N LEU A 671 -20.99 -9.90 -12.36
CA LEU A 671 -21.66 -11.03 -11.73
C LEU A 671 -20.96 -12.36 -11.99
N ASP A 672 -20.42 -12.53 -13.20
CA ASP A 672 -19.78 -13.77 -13.63
C ASP A 672 -18.33 -13.89 -13.14
N ALA A 673 -17.68 -12.80 -12.72
CA ALA A 673 -16.29 -12.82 -12.26
C ALA A 673 -16.03 -13.82 -11.11
N PRO A 674 -16.75 -13.79 -9.97
CA PRO A 674 -16.56 -14.77 -8.90
C PRO A 674 -16.91 -16.20 -9.35
N VAL A 675 -17.90 -16.37 -10.24
CA VAL A 675 -18.29 -17.69 -10.76
C VAL A 675 -17.23 -18.28 -11.67
N LYS A 676 -16.61 -17.46 -12.53
CA LYS A 676 -15.51 -17.89 -13.39
C LYS A 676 -14.31 -18.36 -12.56
N VAL A 677 -14.02 -17.68 -11.46
CA VAL A 677 -12.98 -18.10 -10.52
C VAL A 677 -13.38 -19.39 -9.81
N ALA A 678 -14.62 -19.49 -9.34
CA ALA A 678 -15.18 -20.72 -8.75
C ALA A 678 -15.05 -21.94 -9.70
N GLU A 679 -15.39 -21.79 -10.98
CA GLU A 679 -15.23 -22.85 -11.99
C GLU A 679 -13.76 -23.27 -12.17
N ALA A 680 -12.82 -22.32 -12.11
CA ALA A 680 -11.39 -22.62 -12.21
C ALA A 680 -10.86 -23.35 -10.97
N VAL A 681 -11.22 -22.90 -9.76
CA VAL A 681 -10.73 -23.54 -8.51
C VAL A 681 -11.35 -24.92 -8.27
N CYS A 682 -12.57 -25.14 -8.76
CA CYS A 682 -13.24 -26.45 -8.78
C CYS A 682 -12.73 -27.36 -9.90
N GLY A 683 -11.85 -26.89 -10.79
CA GLY A 683 -11.26 -27.67 -11.87
C GLY A 683 -12.17 -27.90 -13.09
N LEU A 684 -13.28 -27.17 -13.20
CA LEU A 684 -14.19 -27.22 -14.36
C LEU A 684 -13.68 -26.40 -15.55
N LYS A 685 -12.82 -25.42 -15.29
CA LYS A 685 -12.12 -24.60 -16.27
C LYS A 685 -10.62 -24.57 -15.96
N PRO A 686 -9.77 -24.31 -16.97
CA PRO A 686 -8.35 -24.06 -16.72
C PRO A 686 -8.17 -22.79 -15.88
N LYS A 687 -6.99 -22.67 -15.24
CA LYS A 687 -6.55 -21.44 -14.56
C LYS A 687 -6.72 -20.24 -15.53
N PRO A 688 -7.23 -19.09 -15.06
CA PRO A 688 -7.33 -17.89 -15.90
C PRO A 688 -6.00 -17.55 -16.56
N SER A 689 -6.05 -17.11 -17.82
CA SER A 689 -4.90 -16.53 -18.51
C SER A 689 -4.54 -15.17 -17.89
N LEU A 690 -3.33 -14.68 -18.17
CA LEU A 690 -2.87 -13.38 -17.67
C LEU A 690 -3.78 -12.21 -18.07
N ASN A 691 -4.37 -12.25 -19.27
CA ASN A 691 -5.36 -11.26 -19.71
C ASN A 691 -6.67 -11.37 -18.93
N GLU A 692 -7.10 -12.59 -18.59
CA GLU A 692 -8.29 -12.79 -17.76
C GLU A 692 -8.03 -12.37 -16.32
N PHE A 693 -6.82 -12.58 -15.77
CA PHE A 693 -6.44 -12.01 -14.46
C PHE A 693 -6.52 -10.49 -14.46
N LEU A 694 -6.01 -9.80 -15.49
CA LEU A 694 -6.15 -8.35 -15.60
C LEU A 694 -7.64 -7.91 -15.59
N GLN A 695 -8.50 -8.63 -16.29
CA GLN A 695 -9.94 -8.34 -16.31
C GLN A 695 -10.63 -8.66 -14.97
N LEU A 696 -10.29 -9.78 -14.33
CA LEU A 696 -10.82 -10.19 -13.04
C LEU A 696 -10.40 -9.21 -11.92
N PHE A 697 -9.14 -8.79 -11.90
CA PHE A 697 -8.66 -7.79 -10.94
C PHE A 697 -9.33 -6.45 -11.15
N ALA A 698 -9.54 -6.03 -12.39
CA ALA A 698 -10.28 -4.81 -12.67
C ALA A 698 -11.74 -4.88 -12.20
N LEU A 699 -12.41 -6.03 -12.39
CA LEU A 699 -13.78 -6.24 -11.92
C LEU A 699 -13.85 -6.30 -10.38
N ARG A 700 -12.88 -6.94 -9.72
CA ARG A 700 -12.75 -6.91 -8.26
C ARG A 700 -12.46 -5.50 -7.75
N ALA A 701 -11.65 -4.71 -8.44
CA ALA A 701 -11.39 -3.31 -8.07
C ALA A 701 -12.63 -2.42 -8.24
N ALA A 702 -13.56 -2.78 -9.13
CA ALA A 702 -14.81 -2.04 -9.34
C ALA A 702 -15.84 -2.28 -8.21
N ASP A 703 -15.98 -3.52 -7.74
CA ASP A 703 -16.79 -3.85 -6.56
C ASP A 703 -16.12 -5.00 -5.75
N PRO A 704 -15.19 -4.68 -4.83
CA PRO A 704 -14.47 -5.69 -4.07
C PRO A 704 -15.40 -6.42 -3.10
N VAL A 705 -16.41 -5.73 -2.56
CA VAL A 705 -17.40 -6.29 -1.64
C VAL A 705 -18.18 -7.40 -2.34
N TRP A 706 -18.69 -7.15 -3.55
CA TRP A 706 -19.39 -8.17 -4.33
C TRP A 706 -18.49 -9.38 -4.60
N PHE A 707 -17.29 -9.16 -5.13
CA PHE A 707 -16.41 -10.27 -5.50
C PHE A 707 -16.08 -11.15 -4.28
N ASP A 708 -15.71 -10.52 -3.16
CA ASP A 708 -15.22 -11.21 -1.96
C ASP A 708 -16.36 -11.93 -1.21
N GLU A 709 -17.56 -11.35 -1.16
CA GLU A 709 -18.73 -11.99 -0.55
C GLU A 709 -19.35 -13.09 -1.43
N ALA A 710 -19.32 -12.91 -2.75
CA ALA A 710 -19.93 -13.85 -3.69
C ALA A 710 -19.08 -15.10 -3.90
N LEU A 711 -17.74 -14.98 -3.91
CA LEU A 711 -16.85 -16.09 -4.24
C LEU A 711 -17.09 -17.35 -3.38
N PRO A 712 -17.24 -17.28 -2.05
CA PRO A 712 -17.53 -18.47 -1.25
C PRO A 712 -18.82 -19.18 -1.66
N ALA A 713 -19.88 -18.44 -1.94
CA ALA A 713 -21.15 -19.02 -2.37
C ALA A 713 -21.07 -19.56 -3.80
N ALA A 714 -20.34 -18.88 -4.69
CA ALA A 714 -20.10 -19.35 -6.06
C ALA A 714 -19.37 -20.70 -6.06
N ILE A 715 -18.33 -20.87 -5.23
CA ILE A 715 -17.60 -22.15 -5.10
C ILE A 715 -18.53 -23.28 -4.67
N VAL A 716 -19.30 -23.09 -3.60
CA VAL A 716 -20.21 -24.13 -3.09
C VAL A 716 -21.30 -24.46 -4.11
N MET A 717 -21.89 -23.45 -4.76
CA MET A 717 -22.86 -23.66 -5.84
C MET A 717 -22.24 -24.47 -7.00
N THR A 718 -21.04 -24.12 -7.44
CA THR A 718 -20.34 -24.81 -8.53
C THR A 718 -20.01 -26.26 -8.17
N MET A 719 -19.78 -26.59 -6.91
CA MET A 719 -19.63 -27.98 -6.47
C MET A 719 -20.97 -28.72 -6.45
N GLU A 720 -22.04 -28.10 -5.93
CA GLU A 720 -23.38 -28.70 -5.84
C GLU A 720 -24.00 -29.00 -7.21
N THR A 721 -23.73 -28.19 -8.24
CA THR A 721 -24.25 -28.41 -9.59
C THR A 721 -23.55 -29.51 -10.37
N HIS A 722 -22.39 -29.98 -9.88
CA HIS A 722 -21.54 -30.96 -10.56
C HIS A 722 -21.22 -32.21 -9.71
N SER A 723 -21.77 -32.30 -8.49
CA SER A 723 -21.80 -33.51 -7.65
C SER A 723 -23.01 -34.36 -8.01
#